data_AF-A0AAD6DLE7-F1
#
_entry.id   AF-A0AAD6DLE7-F1
#
_cell.length_a   1.000
_cell.length_b   1.000
_cell.length_c   1.000
_cell.angle_alpha   90.00
_cell.angle_beta   90.00
_cell.angle_gamma   90.00
#
_symmetry.space_group_name_H-M   'P 1'
#
loop_
_entity.id
_entity.type
_entity.pdbx_description
1 polymer ?
#
loop_
_entity_poly.entity_id
_entity_poly.type
_entity_poly.pdbx_seq_one_letter_code
_entity_poly.pdbx_strand_id
1 'polypeptide(L)'
;MYSHLEAEGTSVTIAHCKAQNLPVVDRILEPQTIAHFLEFAFGKPLPNGNQPNIERLSTEEATFIQHDQNFPPDSNGEPIMTSVMARIGSERDSTRLCMVGKNIQSLKSRLWEGIIPLSDQVWQEKGLDQPEHFDFACQHLSAVIAVFQYLNEPTVRLYLRDTFNYIYDHWTELDAVLNKRRAEQDKKPVSVAGLWTRYMTAHFEMMAERAHRWVTVHVNTLRTPLLRALLGYRPPGGDGGPLAQPDAVQWKITDSLHMLTEIAANADFTIMIPMNGYKGYWADAPRPGPAALHAANLLTRSKAYHERLRLLTREAISLNAPAWIGSTPTSGESYHGTSWSQIQGQNKLRKEVRGAPLEPIPREPWIAACASNMESGKKEGKDEKYGLVVYRLTYGQTESEWTEFVRKVEAHVSDWGKGQTGSIAIKEHLKLHWLDGKELGIPEGDVDASKQHFKNTIEGSDDWSKLEDGAFLVVDSASFASYTTNSYSPAASRLIAGDFTGFLLAVDPDFDPKEGSSRPDESPGYSGQMRILGSLVWSDLYSLLTAQTSDLEDHWPLASEHPNMVYVGPTIPWQRFIWRKHSEMRWNLLRAVIDHVKLNQGIPVTTQPPPAQAISAMTSPTAATSTAVSSVSSARDVPPPQAQTTSTTMPPTVAVSTAAPVTSPVPSYTTAAEQDPVSNASVPSSTPPIEEAPVNDPLRTFMLAEFQRYLRHRGHPRRAAMVDELLRLQPGEEPDAGRLRQLVDDENQRQEQRRRDGLGEDEEASGEYRPDCPLQ
;
A
#
# COMPACT_ATOMS: atom_id res chain seq x y z
N MET A 1 2.83 0.54 -26.06
CA MET A 1 3.12 -0.88 -26.31
C MET A 1 2.50 -1.79 -25.23
N TYR A 2 1.90 -1.23 -24.17
CA TYR A 2 1.21 -1.98 -23.12
C TYR A 2 -0.32 -1.89 -23.25
N SER A 3 -1.03 -2.97 -22.92
CA SER A 3 -2.50 -2.93 -22.83
C SER A 3 -2.93 -2.45 -21.45
N HIS A 4 -3.62 -1.31 -21.39
CA HIS A 4 -4.34 -0.91 -20.18
C HIS A 4 -5.55 -1.84 -19.99
N LEU A 5 -5.64 -2.49 -18.85
CA LEU A 5 -6.78 -3.33 -18.50
C LEU A 5 -7.72 -2.50 -17.61
N GLU A 6 -8.78 -1.98 -18.22
CA GLU A 6 -9.90 -1.42 -17.47
C GLU A 6 -10.75 -2.56 -16.94
N ALA A 7 -10.57 -2.92 -15.67
CA ALA A 7 -11.47 -3.83 -14.99
C ALA A 7 -12.70 -3.04 -14.50
N GLU A 8 -13.91 -3.43 -14.93
CA GLU A 8 -15.16 -2.80 -14.45
C GLU A 8 -15.35 -2.94 -12.92
N GLY A 9 -14.73 -3.96 -12.32
CA GLY A 9 -14.89 -4.28 -10.91
C GLY A 9 -16.24 -4.92 -10.60
N THR A 10 -16.36 -5.51 -9.42
CA THR A 10 -17.65 -5.89 -8.83
C THR A 10 -18.12 -4.79 -7.88
N SER A 11 -19.34 -4.89 -7.34
CA SER A 11 -19.83 -3.95 -6.32
C SER A 11 -18.86 -3.78 -5.13
N VAL A 12 -18.11 -4.84 -4.77
CA VAL A 12 -17.16 -4.80 -3.64
C VAL A 12 -15.75 -4.35 -4.04
N THR A 13 -15.33 -4.53 -5.29
CA THR A 13 -13.95 -4.24 -5.76
C THR A 13 -13.83 -2.98 -6.63
N ILE A 14 -14.95 -2.35 -7.01
CA ILE A 14 -14.95 -1.20 -7.93
C ILE A 14 -14.10 -0.02 -7.45
N ALA A 15 -13.99 0.20 -6.13
CA ALA A 15 -13.13 1.24 -5.56
C ALA A 15 -11.66 1.01 -5.93
N HIS A 16 -11.19 -0.25 -5.88
CA HIS A 16 -9.82 -0.62 -6.21
C HIS A 16 -9.56 -0.52 -7.71
N CYS A 17 -10.50 -0.99 -8.53
CA CYS A 17 -10.40 -0.96 -9.98
C CYS A 17 -10.42 0.46 -10.56
N LYS A 18 -11.07 1.41 -9.87
CA LYS A 18 -11.05 2.83 -10.25
C LYS A 18 -9.82 3.58 -9.73
N ALA A 19 -9.21 3.10 -8.65
CA ALA A 19 -8.07 3.76 -8.00
C ALA A 19 -6.72 3.39 -8.63
N GLN A 20 -6.59 3.51 -9.94
CA GLN A 20 -5.41 3.10 -10.72
C GLN A 20 -4.50 4.28 -11.09
N ASN A 21 -4.46 5.32 -10.24
CA ASN A 21 -3.83 6.61 -10.56
C ASN A 21 -2.31 6.53 -10.84
N LEU A 22 -1.64 5.49 -10.32
CA LEU A 22 -0.24 5.20 -10.58
C LEU A 22 -0.15 3.83 -11.26
N PRO A 23 -0.18 3.78 -12.61
CA PRO A 23 -0.07 2.54 -13.35
C PRO A 23 1.40 2.07 -13.33
N VAL A 24 1.61 0.79 -13.07
CA VAL A 24 2.92 0.13 -13.07
C VAL A 24 2.90 -1.09 -13.99
N VAL A 25 4.07 -1.50 -14.45
CA VAL A 25 4.24 -2.67 -15.30
C VAL A 25 4.21 -3.93 -14.45
N ASP A 26 3.14 -4.71 -14.57
CA ASP A 26 3.02 -6.01 -13.92
C ASP A 26 3.77 -7.09 -14.69
N ARG A 27 4.75 -7.72 -14.02
CA ARG A 27 5.30 -9.01 -14.42
C ARG A 27 4.32 -10.07 -13.95
N ILE A 28 3.57 -10.65 -14.88
CA ILE A 28 2.45 -11.56 -14.57
C ILE A 28 2.90 -12.75 -13.70
N LEU A 29 4.13 -13.22 -13.89
CA LEU A 29 4.84 -14.04 -12.92
C LEU A 29 5.87 -13.16 -12.20
N GLU A 30 6.00 -13.34 -10.89
CA GLU A 30 7.07 -12.65 -10.16
C GLU A 30 8.44 -13.32 -10.44
N PRO A 31 9.53 -12.57 -10.69
CA PRO A 31 10.84 -13.13 -11.02
C PRO A 31 11.38 -14.17 -10.04
N GLN A 32 11.23 -13.92 -8.74
CA GLN A 32 11.68 -14.80 -7.66
C GLN A 32 10.98 -16.17 -7.67
N THR A 33 9.84 -16.30 -8.37
CA THR A 33 9.17 -17.60 -8.59
C THR A 33 10.12 -18.64 -9.18
N ILE A 34 11.06 -18.24 -10.04
CA ILE A 34 12.06 -19.16 -10.63
C ILE A 34 13.10 -19.58 -9.61
N ALA A 35 13.59 -18.65 -8.79
CA ALA A 35 14.53 -18.97 -7.72
C ALA A 35 13.90 -19.97 -6.74
N HIS A 36 12.70 -19.69 -6.25
CA HIS A 36 11.95 -20.57 -5.34
C HIS A 36 11.59 -21.93 -5.97
N PHE A 37 11.30 -21.95 -7.27
CA PHE A 37 11.14 -23.21 -8.01
C PHE A 37 12.42 -24.06 -8.01
N LEU A 38 13.57 -23.45 -8.30
CA LEU A 38 14.84 -24.16 -8.33
C LEU A 38 15.20 -24.69 -6.94
N GLU A 39 14.99 -23.90 -5.89
CA GLU A 39 15.14 -24.35 -4.51
C GLU A 39 14.35 -25.65 -4.23
N PHE A 40 13.08 -25.69 -4.64
CA PHE A 40 12.26 -26.90 -4.56
C PHE A 40 12.87 -28.05 -5.39
N ALA A 41 13.27 -27.75 -6.63
CA ALA A 41 13.84 -28.72 -7.55
C ALA A 41 15.14 -29.34 -7.02
N PHE A 42 15.89 -28.64 -6.15
CA PHE A 42 17.10 -29.12 -5.47
C PHE A 42 16.87 -29.69 -4.06
N GLY A 43 15.63 -29.82 -3.61
CA GLY A 43 15.31 -30.57 -2.39
C GLY A 43 14.55 -29.79 -1.31
N LYS A 44 14.31 -28.48 -1.47
CA LYS A 44 13.42 -27.76 -0.54
C LYS A 44 11.97 -28.25 -0.67
N PRO A 45 11.12 -28.08 0.36
CA PRO A 45 9.70 -28.46 0.28
C PRO A 45 8.94 -27.64 -0.77
N LEU A 46 7.76 -28.12 -1.17
CA LEU A 46 6.81 -27.28 -1.94
C LEU A 46 6.31 -26.11 -1.07
N PRO A 47 5.82 -25.02 -1.69
CA PRO A 47 5.27 -23.86 -0.95
C PRO A 47 4.10 -24.20 -0.01
N ASN A 48 3.33 -25.25 -0.31
CA ASN A 48 2.27 -25.77 0.56
C ASN A 48 2.79 -26.71 1.68
N GLY A 49 4.11 -26.77 1.90
CA GLY A 49 4.75 -27.61 2.92
C GLY A 49 4.91 -29.08 2.53
N ASN A 50 4.32 -29.53 1.42
CA ASN A 50 4.42 -30.92 0.99
C ASN A 50 5.83 -31.27 0.50
N GLN A 51 6.34 -32.43 0.90
CA GLN A 51 7.59 -32.98 0.39
C GLN A 51 7.31 -34.24 -0.44
N PRO A 52 7.10 -34.11 -1.76
CA PRO A 52 6.85 -35.27 -2.61
C PRO A 52 8.10 -36.14 -2.70
N ASN A 53 7.90 -37.46 -2.59
CA ASN A 53 8.91 -38.48 -2.87
C ASN A 53 9.02 -38.70 -4.38
N ILE A 54 9.75 -37.81 -5.05
CA ILE A 54 9.98 -37.80 -6.50
C ILE A 54 11.46 -37.56 -6.78
N GLU A 55 11.91 -38.00 -7.96
CA GLU A 55 13.26 -37.72 -8.44
C GLU A 55 13.45 -36.20 -8.64
N ARG A 56 14.58 -35.67 -8.19
CA ARG A 56 14.90 -34.24 -8.15
C ARG A 56 16.28 -33.97 -8.73
N LEU A 57 16.60 -32.70 -8.92
CA LEU A 57 17.92 -32.27 -9.38
C LEU A 57 18.95 -32.47 -8.26
N SER A 58 20.17 -32.85 -8.63
CA SER A 58 21.31 -32.93 -7.71
C SER A 58 22.08 -31.61 -7.67
N THR A 59 22.79 -31.34 -6.57
CA THR A 59 23.53 -30.07 -6.41
C THR A 59 24.59 -29.87 -7.49
N GLU A 60 25.18 -30.94 -8.03
CA GLU A 60 26.15 -30.84 -9.13
C GLU A 60 25.51 -30.33 -10.42
N GLU A 61 24.22 -30.60 -10.63
CA GLU A 61 23.45 -30.16 -11.80
C GLU A 61 23.10 -28.66 -11.76
N ALA A 62 23.24 -27.99 -10.60
CA ALA A 62 22.99 -26.55 -10.48
C ALA A 62 23.96 -25.72 -11.34
N THR A 63 25.24 -26.09 -11.34
CA THR A 63 26.27 -25.39 -12.13
C THR A 63 26.00 -25.47 -13.63
N PHE A 64 25.46 -26.62 -14.08
CA PHE A 64 25.10 -26.88 -15.47
C PHE A 64 23.95 -25.96 -15.94
N ILE A 65 22.93 -25.77 -15.10
CA ILE A 65 21.77 -24.93 -15.43
C ILE A 65 22.16 -23.44 -15.53
N GLN A 66 23.15 -22.99 -14.76
CA GLN A 66 23.55 -21.58 -14.71
C GLN A 66 24.55 -21.18 -15.80
N HIS A 67 25.53 -22.04 -16.13
CA HIS A 67 26.73 -21.62 -16.87
C HIS A 67 26.92 -22.31 -18.23
N ASP A 68 26.09 -23.28 -18.62
CA ASP A 68 26.27 -23.93 -19.91
C ASP A 68 25.79 -23.03 -21.06
N GLN A 69 26.76 -22.39 -21.71
CA GLN A 69 26.58 -21.53 -22.88
C GLN A 69 26.31 -22.33 -24.17
N ASN A 70 26.18 -23.65 -24.15
CA ASN A 70 25.91 -24.45 -25.36
C ASN A 70 24.51 -25.10 -25.33
N PHE A 71 23.55 -24.44 -24.67
CA PHE A 71 22.22 -25.00 -24.43
C PHE A 71 21.07 -24.16 -25.03
N PRO A 72 20.08 -24.78 -25.70
CA PRO A 72 20.12 -26.11 -26.33
C PRO A 72 21.19 -26.21 -27.44
N PRO A 73 21.50 -27.41 -27.97
CA PRO A 73 22.61 -27.66 -28.93
C PRO A 73 22.58 -26.87 -30.26
N ASP A 74 21.54 -26.08 -30.50
CA ASP A 74 21.35 -25.22 -31.68
C ASP A 74 21.00 -23.77 -31.30
N SER A 75 21.21 -23.37 -30.03
CA SER A 75 20.95 -22.00 -29.56
C SER A 75 22.12 -21.07 -29.89
N ASN A 76 21.88 -19.76 -29.87
CA ASN A 76 22.90 -18.72 -30.07
C ASN A 76 23.96 -18.67 -28.93
N GLY A 77 24.02 -19.70 -28.10
CA GLY A 77 24.94 -19.84 -26.99
C GLY A 77 24.46 -19.22 -25.67
N GLU A 78 23.15 -18.95 -25.54
CA GLU A 78 22.59 -18.35 -24.32
C GLU A 78 22.23 -19.42 -23.28
N PRO A 79 22.58 -19.26 -22.00
CA PRO A 79 22.18 -20.18 -20.94
C PRO A 79 20.65 -20.36 -20.85
N ILE A 80 20.20 -21.56 -20.45
CA ILE A 80 18.78 -21.87 -20.28
C ILE A 80 18.07 -20.88 -19.34
N MET A 81 18.78 -20.41 -18.30
CA MET A 81 18.25 -19.44 -17.36
C MET A 81 17.93 -18.10 -18.02
N THR A 82 18.75 -17.64 -18.96
CA THR A 82 18.49 -16.43 -19.75
C THR A 82 17.20 -16.58 -20.55
N SER A 83 16.99 -17.75 -21.17
CA SER A 83 15.77 -18.05 -21.92
C SER A 83 14.51 -18.10 -21.06
N VAL A 84 14.62 -18.63 -19.84
CA VAL A 84 13.51 -18.69 -18.86
C VAL A 84 13.20 -17.30 -18.32
N MET A 85 14.20 -16.56 -17.85
CA MET A 85 14.02 -15.22 -17.30
C MET A 85 13.47 -14.24 -18.35
N ALA A 86 13.84 -14.40 -19.62
CA ALA A 86 13.29 -13.61 -20.71
C ALA A 86 11.75 -13.71 -20.82
N ARG A 87 11.14 -14.82 -20.38
CA ARG A 87 9.68 -15.05 -20.45
C ARG A 87 8.88 -14.32 -19.36
N ILE A 88 9.51 -13.95 -18.26
CA ILE A 88 8.85 -13.38 -17.07
C ILE A 88 8.64 -11.86 -17.18
N GLY A 89 9.31 -11.23 -18.13
CA GLY A 89 9.17 -9.81 -18.40
C GLY A 89 10.53 -9.25 -18.79
N SER A 90 10.81 -9.28 -20.09
CA SER A 90 11.98 -8.67 -20.70
C SER A 90 11.56 -7.84 -21.91
N GLU A 91 12.44 -6.98 -22.41
CA GLU A 91 12.21 -6.27 -23.68
C GLU A 91 11.95 -7.25 -24.85
N ARG A 92 12.51 -8.47 -24.77
CA ARG A 92 12.32 -9.53 -25.76
C ARG A 92 10.91 -10.12 -25.75
N ASP A 93 10.17 -9.95 -24.64
CA ASP A 93 8.85 -10.55 -24.46
C ASP A 93 7.87 -9.59 -23.78
N SER A 94 7.83 -8.35 -24.28
CA SER A 94 6.98 -7.29 -23.76
C SER A 94 5.49 -7.49 -24.02
N THR A 95 5.13 -8.39 -24.95
CA THR A 95 3.74 -8.59 -25.40
C THR A 95 2.80 -9.13 -24.33
N ARG A 96 3.34 -9.67 -23.23
CA ARG A 96 2.59 -10.24 -22.10
C ARG A 96 2.73 -9.41 -20.82
N LEU A 97 3.26 -8.19 -20.92
CA LEU A 97 3.29 -7.25 -19.80
C LEU A 97 1.96 -6.49 -19.72
N CYS A 98 1.43 -6.36 -18.50
CA CYS A 98 0.16 -5.66 -18.25
C CYS A 98 0.41 -4.38 -17.47
N MET A 99 -0.34 -3.32 -17.76
CA MET A 99 -0.40 -2.17 -16.86
C MET A 99 -1.47 -2.41 -15.81
N VAL A 100 -1.14 -2.22 -14.54
CA VAL A 100 -2.09 -2.25 -13.43
C VAL A 100 -1.67 -1.21 -12.38
N GLY A 101 -2.61 -0.69 -11.61
CA GLY A 101 -2.36 0.28 -10.56
C GLY A 101 -1.52 -0.32 -9.43
N LYS A 102 -0.62 0.49 -8.86
CA LYS A 102 0.25 0.08 -7.74
C LYS A 102 -0.52 -0.48 -6.54
N ASN A 103 -1.77 -0.04 -6.31
CA ASN A 103 -2.64 -0.57 -5.26
C ASN A 103 -2.97 -2.06 -5.43
N ILE A 104 -3.12 -2.54 -6.67
CA ILE A 104 -3.35 -3.96 -6.97
C ILE A 104 -2.01 -4.68 -7.10
N GLN A 105 -1.03 -4.11 -7.80
CA GLN A 105 0.27 -4.75 -8.03
C GLN A 105 1.01 -5.06 -6.72
N SER A 106 1.12 -4.09 -5.81
CA SER A 106 1.83 -4.29 -4.53
C SER A 106 1.21 -5.41 -3.67
N LEU A 107 -0.12 -5.48 -3.63
CA LEU A 107 -0.83 -6.54 -2.92
C LEU A 107 -0.73 -7.89 -3.67
N LYS A 108 -0.70 -7.88 -5.01
CA LYS A 108 -0.46 -9.07 -5.83
C LYS A 108 0.89 -9.69 -5.49
N SER A 109 1.98 -8.91 -5.54
CA SER A 109 3.34 -9.40 -5.28
C SER A 109 3.47 -9.97 -3.87
N ARG A 110 2.89 -9.31 -2.85
CA ARG A 110 2.80 -9.85 -1.49
C ARG A 110 2.08 -11.20 -1.42
N LEU A 111 0.87 -11.27 -1.98
CA LEU A 111 0.06 -12.48 -1.95
C LEU A 111 0.72 -13.62 -2.72
N TRP A 112 1.44 -13.28 -3.78
CA TRP A 112 2.19 -14.23 -4.61
C TRP A 112 3.20 -15.03 -3.79
N GLU A 113 3.94 -14.38 -2.88
CA GLU A 113 4.87 -15.06 -1.97
C GLU A 113 4.19 -15.68 -0.73
N GLY A 114 2.86 -15.68 -0.68
CA GLY A 114 2.15 -16.24 0.46
C GLY A 114 2.29 -15.41 1.73
N ILE A 115 2.61 -14.13 1.62
CA ILE A 115 2.61 -13.20 2.75
C ILE A 115 1.17 -12.71 2.94
N ILE A 116 0.68 -12.72 4.18
CA ILE A 116 -0.69 -12.29 4.48
C ILE A 116 -0.87 -10.77 4.24
N PRO A 117 -2.07 -10.32 3.81
CA PRO A 117 -2.33 -8.90 3.53
C PRO A 117 -2.02 -7.97 4.70
N LEU A 118 -2.53 -8.31 5.90
CA LEU A 118 -2.25 -7.63 7.16
C LEU A 118 -2.19 -8.67 8.26
N SER A 119 -1.28 -8.51 9.21
CA SER A 119 -1.27 -9.33 10.42
C SER A 119 -2.44 -8.98 11.33
N ASP A 120 -2.84 -9.92 12.20
CA ASP A 120 -3.92 -9.67 13.17
C ASP A 120 -3.56 -8.50 14.09
N GLN A 121 -2.26 -8.32 14.39
CA GLN A 121 -1.79 -7.20 15.19
C GLN A 121 -2.01 -5.87 14.48
N VAL A 122 -1.57 -5.72 13.22
CA VAL A 122 -1.75 -4.49 12.46
C VAL A 122 -3.24 -4.21 12.24
N TRP A 123 -4.05 -5.26 12.06
CA TRP A 123 -5.51 -5.15 12.04
C TRP A 123 -6.08 -4.56 13.34
N GLN A 124 -5.61 -5.02 14.50
CA GLN A 124 -6.00 -4.45 15.81
C GLN A 124 -5.48 -3.02 16.00
N GLU A 125 -4.22 -2.75 15.61
CA GLU A 125 -3.58 -1.44 15.76
C GLU A 125 -4.33 -0.36 14.96
N LYS A 126 -4.77 -0.70 13.74
CA LYS A 126 -5.66 0.13 12.92
C LYS A 126 -7.11 0.16 13.43
N GLY A 127 -7.46 -0.64 14.42
CA GLY A 127 -8.80 -0.74 14.98
C GLY A 127 -9.84 -1.18 13.95
N LEU A 128 -9.49 -2.07 13.01
CA LEU A 128 -10.38 -2.47 11.91
C LEU A 128 -11.55 -3.36 12.38
N ASP A 129 -11.52 -3.86 13.62
CA ASP A 129 -12.67 -4.52 14.25
C ASP A 129 -13.70 -3.55 14.83
N GLN A 130 -13.36 -2.26 14.92
CA GLN A 130 -14.26 -1.26 15.50
C GLN A 130 -15.38 -0.93 14.51
N PRO A 131 -16.64 -0.81 14.97
CA PRO A 131 -17.78 -0.46 14.10
C PRO A 131 -17.58 0.83 13.30
N GLU A 132 -16.82 1.79 13.84
CA GLU A 132 -16.51 3.07 13.21
C GLU A 132 -15.59 2.92 11.99
N HIS A 133 -14.80 1.84 11.93
CA HIS A 133 -13.83 1.56 10.88
C HIS A 133 -14.30 0.45 9.91
N PHE A 134 -15.57 0.05 10.00
CA PHE A 134 -16.15 -1.06 9.22
C PHE A 134 -15.92 -0.92 7.70
N ASP A 135 -16.05 0.29 7.15
CA ASP A 135 -15.85 0.53 5.71
C ASP A 135 -14.39 0.37 5.28
N PHE A 136 -13.43 0.74 6.15
CA PHE A 136 -12.01 0.51 5.91
C PHE A 136 -11.69 -0.98 5.94
N ALA A 137 -12.24 -1.70 6.94
CA ALA A 137 -12.09 -3.15 7.04
C ALA A 137 -12.63 -3.86 5.79
N CYS A 138 -13.82 -3.48 5.33
CA CYS A 138 -14.42 -4.02 4.10
C CYS A 138 -13.55 -3.75 2.86
N GLN A 139 -12.95 -2.56 2.74
CA GLN A 139 -12.07 -2.25 1.62
C GLN A 139 -10.74 -3.00 1.66
N HIS A 140 -10.17 -3.27 2.84
CA HIS A 140 -8.99 -4.16 2.94
C HIS A 140 -9.34 -5.58 2.50
N LEU A 141 -10.50 -6.10 2.91
CA LEU A 141 -10.98 -7.42 2.48
C LEU A 141 -11.22 -7.48 0.97
N SER A 142 -11.83 -6.45 0.40
CA SER A 142 -12.09 -6.41 -1.05
C SER A 142 -10.85 -6.12 -1.88
N ALA A 143 -9.78 -5.55 -1.32
CA ALA A 143 -8.51 -5.37 -2.01
C ALA A 143 -7.89 -6.72 -2.40
N VAL A 144 -7.96 -7.71 -1.49
CA VAL A 144 -7.51 -9.08 -1.75
C VAL A 144 -8.31 -9.70 -2.90
N ILE A 145 -9.63 -9.50 -2.91
CA ILE A 145 -10.50 -9.98 -3.99
C ILE A 145 -10.13 -9.30 -5.32
N ALA A 146 -9.82 -8.00 -5.31
CA ALA A 146 -9.45 -7.25 -6.51
C ALA A 146 -8.19 -7.81 -7.18
N VAL A 147 -7.20 -8.28 -6.40
CA VAL A 147 -6.01 -8.97 -6.93
C VAL A 147 -6.40 -10.22 -7.72
N PHE A 148 -7.24 -11.08 -7.16
CA PHE A 148 -7.66 -12.30 -7.86
C PHE A 148 -8.62 -12.01 -9.01
N GLN A 149 -9.41 -10.93 -8.94
CA GLN A 149 -10.21 -10.47 -10.07
C GLN A 149 -9.31 -10.05 -11.24
N TYR A 150 -8.23 -9.33 -10.95
CA TYR A 150 -7.20 -9.00 -11.93
C TYR A 150 -6.55 -10.26 -12.52
N LEU A 151 -6.11 -11.22 -11.69
CA LEU A 151 -5.51 -12.47 -12.16
C LEU A 151 -6.47 -13.38 -12.95
N ASN A 152 -7.78 -13.26 -12.72
CA ASN A 152 -8.82 -13.98 -13.46
C ASN A 152 -9.36 -13.22 -14.69
N GLU A 153 -8.88 -11.99 -14.94
CA GLU A 153 -9.22 -11.27 -16.17
C GLU A 153 -8.81 -12.13 -17.38
N PRO A 154 -9.66 -12.27 -18.42
CA PRO A 154 -9.41 -13.18 -19.54
C PRO A 154 -8.03 -13.07 -20.19
N THR A 155 -7.53 -11.85 -20.39
CA THR A 155 -6.24 -11.54 -20.99
C THR A 155 -5.09 -11.87 -20.03
N VAL A 156 -5.14 -11.41 -18.79
CA VAL A 156 -4.12 -11.72 -17.75
C VAL A 156 -3.99 -13.21 -17.55
N ARG A 157 -5.12 -13.93 -17.44
CA ARG A 157 -5.14 -15.39 -17.30
C ARG A 157 -4.53 -16.10 -18.50
N LEU A 158 -4.78 -15.60 -19.71
CA LEU A 158 -4.19 -16.15 -20.93
C LEU A 158 -2.68 -15.92 -20.94
N TYR A 159 -2.21 -14.71 -20.61
CA TYR A 159 -0.79 -14.41 -20.52
C TYR A 159 -0.08 -15.20 -19.42
N LEU A 160 -0.70 -15.38 -18.26
CA LEU A 160 -0.15 -16.19 -17.17
C LEU A 160 0.05 -17.65 -17.61
N ARG A 161 -0.97 -18.23 -18.27
CA ARG A 161 -0.91 -19.59 -18.83
C ARG A 161 0.17 -19.71 -19.89
N ASP A 162 0.24 -18.76 -20.82
CA ASP A 162 1.16 -18.82 -21.94
C ASP A 162 2.61 -18.64 -21.45
N THR A 163 2.87 -17.71 -20.54
CA THR A 163 4.17 -17.57 -19.88
C THR A 163 4.58 -18.86 -19.15
N PHE A 164 3.67 -19.46 -18.38
CA PHE A 164 3.92 -20.75 -17.74
C PHE A 164 4.29 -21.83 -18.77
N ASN A 165 3.54 -21.90 -19.88
CA ASN A 165 3.73 -22.92 -20.92
C ASN A 165 5.05 -22.74 -21.67
N TYR A 166 5.49 -21.50 -21.92
CA TYR A 166 6.80 -21.24 -22.52
C TYR A 166 7.96 -21.62 -21.60
N ILE A 167 7.84 -21.34 -20.30
CA ILE A 167 8.83 -21.77 -19.31
C ILE A 167 8.85 -23.32 -19.23
N TYR A 168 7.69 -23.96 -19.28
CA TYR A 168 7.58 -25.42 -19.33
C TYR A 168 8.31 -26.01 -20.55
N ASP A 169 8.20 -25.38 -21.72
CA ASP A 169 8.88 -25.85 -22.94
C ASP A 169 10.40 -25.75 -22.81
N HIS A 170 10.91 -24.64 -22.27
CA HIS A 170 12.33 -24.49 -21.93
C HIS A 170 12.82 -25.58 -20.97
N TRP A 171 12.03 -25.92 -19.95
CA TRP A 171 12.35 -27.04 -19.06
C TRP A 171 12.28 -28.41 -19.74
N THR A 172 11.43 -28.58 -20.75
CA THR A 172 11.33 -29.82 -21.52
C THR A 172 12.58 -30.03 -22.38
N GLU A 173 13.13 -28.95 -22.94
CA GLU A 173 14.42 -28.99 -23.64
C GLU A 173 15.53 -29.44 -22.67
N LEU A 174 15.56 -28.86 -21.46
CA LEU A 174 16.52 -29.23 -20.42
C LEU A 174 16.39 -30.70 -20.00
N ASP A 175 15.17 -31.22 -19.86
CA ASP A 175 14.89 -32.63 -19.56
C ASP A 175 15.58 -33.58 -20.54
N ALA A 176 15.55 -33.27 -21.84
CA ALA A 176 16.13 -34.14 -22.87
C ALA A 176 17.64 -34.31 -22.69
N VAL A 177 18.35 -33.23 -22.38
CA VAL A 177 19.82 -33.25 -22.26
C VAL A 177 20.26 -33.76 -20.90
N LEU A 178 19.62 -33.33 -19.82
CA LEU A 178 19.91 -33.83 -18.47
C LEU A 178 19.72 -35.34 -18.40
N ASN A 179 18.63 -35.86 -18.97
CA ASN A 179 18.36 -37.30 -18.91
C ASN A 179 19.29 -38.13 -19.79
N LYS A 180 19.81 -37.58 -20.89
CA LYS A 180 20.89 -38.22 -21.67
C LYS A 180 22.15 -38.38 -20.82
N ARG A 181 22.57 -37.31 -20.13
CA ARG A 181 23.74 -37.33 -19.22
C ARG A 181 23.52 -38.23 -18.02
N ARG A 182 22.32 -38.24 -17.45
CA ARG A 182 21.95 -39.14 -16.34
C ARG A 182 21.99 -40.60 -16.78
N ALA A 183 21.56 -40.92 -17.99
CA ALA A 183 21.67 -42.27 -18.54
C ALA A 183 23.13 -42.73 -18.67
N GLU A 184 24.05 -41.83 -19.06
CA GLU A 184 25.50 -42.11 -19.08
C GLU A 184 26.10 -42.33 -17.67
N GLN A 185 25.42 -41.87 -16.63
CA GLN A 185 25.83 -41.97 -15.21
C GLN A 185 25.01 -43.00 -14.42
N ASP A 186 24.20 -43.83 -15.09
CA ASP A 186 23.26 -44.77 -14.45
C ASP A 186 22.32 -44.14 -13.40
N LYS A 187 21.97 -42.86 -13.59
CA LYS A 187 21.03 -42.11 -12.73
C LYS A 187 19.59 -42.20 -13.25
N LYS A 188 18.61 -42.13 -12.34
CA LYS A 188 17.18 -42.12 -12.69
C LYS A 188 16.82 -40.84 -13.46
N PRO A 189 15.92 -40.92 -14.45
CA PRO A 189 15.49 -39.73 -15.19
C PRO A 189 14.70 -38.78 -14.29
N VAL A 190 14.90 -37.48 -14.50
CA VAL A 190 14.18 -36.37 -13.85
C VAL A 190 13.35 -35.62 -14.89
N SER A 191 12.22 -35.06 -14.48
CA SER A 191 11.50 -34.10 -15.32
C SER A 191 11.38 -32.77 -14.61
N VAL A 192 12.26 -31.83 -14.95
CA VAL A 192 12.25 -30.43 -14.55
C VAL A 192 10.94 -29.78 -14.98
N ALA A 193 10.43 -30.08 -16.18
CA ALA A 193 9.14 -29.59 -16.64
C ALA A 193 7.98 -30.10 -15.74
N GLY A 194 8.02 -31.38 -15.36
CA GLY A 194 7.08 -31.96 -14.40
C GLY A 194 7.21 -31.38 -12.99
N LEU A 195 8.44 -31.08 -12.54
CA LEU A 195 8.69 -30.38 -11.27
C LEU A 195 8.11 -28.97 -11.31
N TRP A 196 8.25 -28.24 -12.43
CA TRP A 196 7.70 -26.90 -12.63
C TRP A 196 6.17 -26.89 -12.51
N THR A 197 5.48 -27.81 -13.19
CA THR A 197 4.02 -27.94 -13.03
C THR A 197 3.63 -28.21 -11.58
N ARG A 198 4.31 -29.16 -10.91
CA ARG A 198 4.01 -29.49 -9.50
C ARG A 198 4.23 -28.30 -8.57
N TYR A 199 5.33 -27.58 -8.76
CA TYR A 199 5.66 -26.39 -8.01
C TYR A 199 4.59 -25.33 -8.17
N MET A 200 4.24 -24.97 -9.41
CA MET A 200 3.25 -23.92 -9.69
C MET A 200 1.84 -24.29 -9.22
N THR A 201 1.45 -25.57 -9.31
CA THR A 201 0.18 -26.03 -8.72
C THR A 201 0.16 -25.81 -7.21
N ALA A 202 1.22 -26.20 -6.50
CA ALA A 202 1.34 -25.97 -5.06
C ALA A 202 1.43 -24.48 -4.70
N HIS A 203 2.10 -23.68 -5.53
CA HIS A 203 2.24 -22.23 -5.37
C HIS A 203 0.89 -21.52 -5.47
N PHE A 204 0.12 -21.80 -6.52
CA PHE A 204 -1.22 -21.24 -6.71
C PHE A 204 -2.22 -21.71 -5.64
N GLU A 205 -2.13 -22.97 -5.21
CA GLU A 205 -2.93 -23.48 -4.08
C GLU A 205 -2.60 -22.71 -2.79
N MET A 206 -1.31 -22.58 -2.47
CA MET A 206 -0.84 -21.86 -1.27
C MET A 206 -1.30 -20.40 -1.28
N MET A 207 -1.06 -19.69 -2.39
CA MET A 207 -1.46 -18.29 -2.57
C MET A 207 -2.98 -18.12 -2.41
N ALA A 208 -3.78 -18.92 -3.11
CA ALA A 208 -5.23 -18.80 -3.10
C ALA A 208 -5.85 -19.21 -1.76
N GLU A 209 -5.35 -20.28 -1.13
CA GLU A 209 -5.87 -20.77 0.15
C GLU A 209 -5.58 -19.79 1.27
N ARG A 210 -4.36 -19.26 1.35
CA ARG A 210 -3.99 -18.29 2.39
C ARG A 210 -4.78 -16.98 2.25
N ALA A 211 -4.88 -16.44 1.04
CA ALA A 211 -5.66 -15.24 0.78
C ALA A 211 -7.15 -15.42 1.11
N HIS A 212 -7.75 -16.53 0.67
CA HIS A 212 -9.16 -16.84 0.91
C HIS A 212 -9.46 -17.03 2.40
N ARG A 213 -8.60 -17.78 3.10
CA ARG A 213 -8.72 -17.99 4.54
C ARG A 213 -8.61 -16.68 5.30
N TRP A 214 -7.63 -15.83 4.96
CA TRP A 214 -7.47 -14.52 5.59
C TRP A 214 -8.74 -13.68 5.48
N VAL A 215 -9.34 -13.59 4.28
CA VAL A 215 -10.61 -12.86 4.08
C VAL A 215 -11.73 -13.50 4.91
N THR A 216 -11.87 -14.82 4.86
CA THR A 216 -12.97 -15.54 5.54
C THR A 216 -12.91 -15.40 7.06
N VAL A 217 -11.71 -15.48 7.65
CA VAL A 217 -11.50 -15.30 9.09
C VAL A 217 -11.96 -13.91 9.52
N HIS A 218 -11.46 -12.86 8.86
CA HIS A 218 -11.80 -11.47 9.21
C HIS A 218 -13.26 -11.13 8.94
N VAL A 219 -13.86 -11.64 7.86
CA VAL A 219 -15.32 -11.52 7.64
C VAL A 219 -16.10 -12.12 8.82
N ASN A 220 -15.71 -13.30 9.31
CA ASN A 220 -16.42 -13.94 10.42
C ASN A 220 -16.20 -13.20 11.75
N THR A 221 -15.01 -12.64 11.97
CA THR A 221 -14.72 -11.75 13.10
C THR A 221 -15.67 -10.55 13.11
N LEU A 222 -15.84 -9.87 11.97
CA LEU A 222 -16.73 -8.72 11.82
C LEU A 222 -18.23 -9.07 11.90
N ARG A 223 -18.63 -10.25 11.42
CA ARG A 223 -20.04 -10.72 11.51
C ARG A 223 -20.48 -10.95 12.94
N THR A 224 -19.60 -11.46 13.79
CA THR A 224 -19.93 -11.87 15.16
C THR A 224 -20.55 -10.74 16.01
N PRO A 225 -19.93 -9.55 16.13
CA PRO A 225 -20.54 -8.45 16.88
C PRO A 225 -21.83 -7.93 16.24
N LEU A 226 -21.95 -7.93 14.90
CA LEU A 226 -23.15 -7.49 14.20
C LEU A 226 -24.35 -8.41 14.46
N LEU A 227 -24.14 -9.73 14.41
CA LEU A 227 -25.17 -10.72 14.76
C LEU A 227 -25.60 -10.58 16.23
N ARG A 228 -24.64 -10.36 17.14
CA ARG A 228 -24.94 -10.09 18.55
C ARG A 228 -25.71 -8.79 18.73
N ALA A 229 -25.38 -7.74 17.97
CA ALA A 229 -26.07 -6.46 18.00
C ALA A 229 -27.54 -6.60 17.56
N LEU A 230 -27.83 -7.41 16.52
CA LEU A 230 -29.22 -7.70 16.13
C LEU A 230 -30.03 -8.33 17.26
N LEU A 231 -29.46 -9.30 17.98
CA LEU A 231 -30.15 -9.96 19.10
C LEU A 231 -30.34 -9.03 20.30
N GLY A 232 -29.36 -8.15 20.56
CA GLY A 232 -29.39 -7.22 21.68
C GLY A 232 -30.22 -5.96 21.44
N TYR A 233 -30.49 -5.60 20.18
CA TYR A 233 -31.21 -4.39 19.84
C TYR A 233 -32.72 -4.53 20.09
N ARG A 234 -33.32 -3.47 20.64
CA ARG A 234 -34.77 -3.34 20.84
C ARG A 234 -35.22 -2.00 20.27
N PRO A 235 -36.09 -1.98 19.24
CA PRO A 235 -36.56 -0.74 18.63
C PRO A 235 -37.26 0.18 19.65
N PRO A 236 -37.08 1.51 19.53
CA PRO A 236 -37.84 2.47 20.33
C PRO A 236 -39.33 2.33 20.03
N GLY A 237 -40.14 2.01 21.05
CA GLY A 237 -41.58 1.74 20.89
C GLY A 237 -42.01 0.28 21.09
N GLY A 238 -41.06 -0.61 21.43
CA GLY A 238 -41.30 -2.03 21.68
C GLY A 238 -41.07 -2.89 20.44
N ASP A 239 -41.27 -4.21 20.57
CA ASP A 239 -41.21 -5.13 19.45
C ASP A 239 -42.36 -4.78 18.51
N GLY A 240 -42.03 -3.96 17.52
CA GLY A 240 -42.99 -3.44 16.56
C GLY A 240 -43.84 -4.59 16.02
N GLY A 241 -45.17 -4.38 16.01
CA GLY A 241 -46.10 -5.38 15.53
C GLY A 241 -45.78 -5.84 14.10
N PRO A 242 -46.56 -6.77 13.52
CA PRO A 242 -46.26 -7.39 12.22
C PRO A 242 -46.04 -6.42 11.03
N LEU A 243 -46.37 -5.14 11.20
CA LEU A 243 -46.26 -4.06 10.21
C LEU A 243 -45.17 -3.02 10.53
N ALA A 244 -44.40 -3.19 11.61
CA ALA A 244 -43.35 -2.25 11.98
C ALA A 244 -42.18 -2.33 11.00
N GLN A 245 -41.73 -1.18 10.50
CA GLN A 245 -40.60 -1.09 9.59
C GLN A 245 -39.28 -1.13 10.37
N PRO A 246 -38.17 -1.60 9.74
CA PRO A 246 -36.86 -1.55 10.37
C PRO A 246 -36.42 -0.11 10.55
N ASP A 247 -35.88 0.22 11.72
CA ASP A 247 -35.30 1.53 11.96
C ASP A 247 -33.88 1.65 11.38
N ALA A 248 -33.29 2.85 11.49
CA ALA A 248 -31.98 3.16 10.94
C ALA A 248 -30.85 2.29 11.52
N VAL A 249 -30.97 1.85 12.78
CA VAL A 249 -29.95 1.01 13.43
C VAL A 249 -30.05 -0.41 12.89
N GLN A 250 -31.25 -0.97 12.79
CA GLN A 250 -31.48 -2.27 12.17
C GLN A 250 -30.98 -2.29 10.72
N TRP A 251 -31.32 -1.27 9.92
CA TRP A 251 -30.83 -1.13 8.55
C TRP A 251 -29.31 -1.11 8.47
N LYS A 252 -28.66 -0.28 9.28
CA LYS A 252 -27.19 -0.20 9.29
C LYS A 252 -26.55 -1.56 9.59
N ILE A 253 -27.08 -2.31 10.56
CA ILE A 253 -26.54 -3.62 10.93
C ILE A 253 -26.80 -4.65 9.81
N THR A 254 -28.01 -4.69 9.25
CA THR A 254 -28.33 -5.63 8.16
C THR A 254 -27.57 -5.32 6.88
N ASP A 255 -27.35 -4.05 6.55
CA ASP A 255 -26.54 -3.62 5.39
C ASP A 255 -25.07 -4.02 5.59
N SER A 256 -24.54 -3.86 6.80
CA SER A 256 -23.18 -4.32 7.15
C SER A 256 -23.06 -5.84 7.00
N LEU A 257 -24.03 -6.62 7.48
CA LEU A 257 -24.06 -8.07 7.29
C LEU A 257 -24.20 -8.49 5.83
N HIS A 258 -24.97 -7.73 5.05
CA HIS A 258 -25.09 -7.94 3.61
C HIS A 258 -23.76 -7.69 2.91
N MET A 259 -23.07 -6.58 3.19
CA MET A 259 -21.74 -6.26 2.65
C MET A 259 -20.73 -7.37 2.94
N LEU A 260 -20.65 -7.85 4.19
CA LEU A 260 -19.78 -8.97 4.56
C LEU A 260 -20.14 -10.27 3.83
N THR A 261 -21.41 -10.45 3.50
CA THR A 261 -21.86 -11.61 2.73
C THR A 261 -21.49 -11.53 1.26
N GLU A 262 -21.60 -10.35 0.65
CA GLU A 262 -21.11 -10.08 -0.70
C GLU A 262 -19.58 -10.26 -0.78
N ILE A 263 -18.83 -9.74 0.20
CA ILE A 263 -17.37 -9.93 0.27
C ILE A 263 -17.02 -11.41 0.36
N ALA A 264 -17.65 -12.18 1.27
CA ALA A 264 -17.39 -13.61 1.38
C ALA A 264 -17.81 -14.40 0.13
N ALA A 265 -18.90 -14.02 -0.53
CA ALA A 265 -19.33 -14.64 -1.78
C ALA A 265 -18.29 -14.42 -2.88
N ASN A 266 -17.88 -13.16 -3.08
CA ASN A 266 -16.86 -12.80 -4.06
C ASN A 266 -15.52 -13.48 -3.75
N ALA A 267 -15.13 -13.59 -2.48
CA ALA A 267 -13.93 -14.33 -2.08
C ALA A 267 -14.02 -15.81 -2.49
N ASP A 268 -15.14 -16.47 -2.22
CA ASP A 268 -15.32 -17.91 -2.46
C ASP A 268 -15.11 -18.29 -3.92
N PHE A 269 -15.71 -17.54 -4.86
CA PHE A 269 -15.60 -17.82 -6.28
C PHE A 269 -14.46 -17.08 -6.98
N THR A 270 -13.92 -15.98 -6.46
CA THR A 270 -12.88 -15.21 -7.17
C THR A 270 -11.47 -15.65 -6.79
N ILE A 271 -11.20 -15.94 -5.51
CA ILE A 271 -9.85 -16.20 -4.99
C ILE A 271 -9.39 -17.63 -5.36
N MET A 272 -9.07 -17.83 -6.63
CA MET A 272 -8.53 -19.07 -7.18
C MET A 272 -7.87 -18.80 -8.53
N ILE A 273 -6.93 -19.66 -8.93
CA ILE A 273 -6.21 -19.56 -10.21
C ILE A 273 -6.46 -20.85 -10.99
N PRO A 274 -7.48 -20.90 -11.88
CA PRO A 274 -7.78 -22.10 -12.65
C PRO A 274 -6.65 -22.43 -13.65
N MET A 275 -6.07 -23.63 -13.54
CA MET A 275 -4.96 -24.08 -14.38
C MET A 275 -5.40 -24.77 -15.69
N ASN A 276 -6.57 -24.42 -16.22
CA ASN A 276 -7.06 -25.00 -17.49
C ASN A 276 -6.13 -24.61 -18.66
N GLY A 277 -5.55 -25.61 -19.32
CA GLY A 277 -4.65 -25.43 -20.47
C GLY A 277 -3.17 -25.21 -20.12
N TYR A 278 -2.80 -25.40 -18.84
CA TYR A 278 -1.40 -25.39 -18.41
C TYR A 278 -0.78 -26.76 -18.74
N LYS A 279 0.41 -26.77 -19.36
CA LYS A 279 1.13 -27.98 -19.74
C LYS A 279 1.51 -28.81 -18.51
N GLY A 280 1.36 -30.13 -18.64
CA GLY A 280 1.60 -31.09 -17.56
C GLY A 280 0.54 -31.13 -16.46
N TYR A 281 -0.40 -30.17 -16.42
CA TYR A 281 -1.46 -30.13 -15.42
C TYR A 281 -2.69 -30.90 -15.89
N TRP A 282 -3.24 -31.73 -15.00
CA TRP A 282 -4.48 -32.47 -15.21
C TRP A 282 -5.45 -32.10 -14.11
N ALA A 283 -6.69 -31.79 -14.48
CA ALA A 283 -7.70 -31.43 -13.50
C ALA A 283 -7.99 -32.61 -12.56
N ASP A 284 -8.18 -32.30 -11.27
CA ASP A 284 -8.66 -33.26 -10.28
C ASP A 284 -9.99 -33.88 -10.71
N ALA A 285 -10.35 -35.00 -10.06
CA ALA A 285 -11.66 -35.58 -10.18
C ALA A 285 -12.78 -34.53 -9.97
N PRO A 286 -13.92 -34.65 -10.67
CA PRO A 286 -15.02 -33.70 -10.55
C PRO A 286 -15.41 -33.49 -9.09
N ARG A 287 -15.38 -32.22 -8.65
CA ARG A 287 -15.80 -31.84 -7.30
C ARG A 287 -17.33 -31.89 -7.19
N PRO A 288 -17.88 -32.02 -5.97
CA PRO A 288 -19.32 -31.98 -5.75
C PRO A 288 -19.93 -30.66 -6.21
N GLY A 289 -21.13 -30.72 -6.78
CA GLY A 289 -21.89 -29.54 -7.20
C GLY A 289 -21.90 -29.32 -8.72
N PRO A 290 -22.55 -28.24 -9.20
CA PRO A 290 -22.60 -27.93 -10.62
C PRO A 290 -21.20 -27.65 -11.21
N ALA A 291 -20.87 -28.25 -12.36
CA ALA A 291 -19.59 -28.05 -13.03
C ALA A 291 -19.24 -26.57 -13.31
N ALA A 292 -20.27 -25.73 -13.52
CA ALA A 292 -20.11 -24.29 -13.73
C ALA A 292 -19.48 -23.55 -12.52
N LEU A 293 -19.54 -24.11 -11.30
CA LEU A 293 -18.86 -23.57 -10.12
C LEU A 293 -17.33 -23.66 -10.22
N HIS A 294 -16.81 -24.50 -11.12
CA HIS A 294 -15.37 -24.71 -11.34
C HIS A 294 -14.93 -24.20 -12.71
N ALA A 295 -15.76 -23.40 -13.38
CA ALA A 295 -15.43 -22.82 -14.67
C ALA A 295 -14.24 -21.87 -14.54
N ALA A 296 -13.31 -21.93 -15.51
CA ALA A 296 -12.18 -21.01 -15.56
C ALA A 296 -12.64 -19.55 -15.75
N ASN A 297 -13.73 -19.34 -16.48
CA ASN A 297 -14.33 -18.02 -16.68
C ASN A 297 -15.01 -17.51 -15.40
N LEU A 298 -14.56 -16.36 -14.88
CA LEU A 298 -15.06 -15.77 -13.63
C LEU A 298 -16.56 -15.44 -13.68
N LEU A 299 -17.07 -14.92 -14.79
CA LEU A 299 -18.49 -14.56 -14.93
C LEU A 299 -19.40 -15.79 -14.89
N THR A 300 -19.01 -16.87 -15.56
CA THR A 300 -19.72 -18.16 -15.51
C THR A 300 -19.75 -18.71 -14.08
N ARG A 301 -18.61 -18.64 -13.39
CA ARG A 301 -18.45 -19.09 -12.00
C ARG A 301 -19.32 -18.28 -11.04
N SER A 302 -19.28 -16.96 -11.16
CA SER A 302 -20.08 -16.01 -10.37
C SER A 302 -21.57 -16.26 -10.54
N LYS A 303 -22.07 -16.39 -11.77
CA LYS A 303 -23.49 -16.68 -12.03
C LYS A 303 -23.93 -17.99 -11.36
N ALA A 304 -23.17 -19.06 -11.58
CA ALA A 304 -23.46 -20.36 -10.98
C ALA A 304 -23.43 -20.32 -9.44
N TYR A 305 -22.49 -19.56 -8.87
CA TYR A 305 -22.39 -19.38 -7.42
C TYR A 305 -23.63 -18.71 -6.84
N HIS A 306 -24.08 -17.58 -7.39
CA HIS A 306 -25.24 -16.85 -6.87
C HIS A 306 -26.55 -17.66 -7.01
N GLU A 307 -26.73 -18.36 -8.12
CA GLU A 307 -27.87 -19.27 -8.31
C GLU A 307 -27.86 -20.40 -7.26
N ARG A 308 -26.70 -21.01 -7.02
CA ARG A 308 -26.55 -22.08 -6.03
C ARG A 308 -26.70 -21.59 -4.60
N LEU A 309 -26.16 -20.42 -4.26
CA LEU A 309 -26.26 -19.82 -2.93
C LEU A 309 -27.72 -19.53 -2.58
N ARG A 310 -28.49 -18.99 -3.52
CA ARG A 310 -29.93 -18.72 -3.32
C ARG A 310 -30.70 -19.98 -2.94
N LEU A 311 -30.39 -21.13 -3.56
CA LEU A 311 -31.01 -22.41 -3.23
C LEU A 311 -30.62 -22.90 -1.83
N LEU A 312 -29.33 -22.87 -1.51
CA LEU A 312 -28.82 -23.35 -0.22
C LEU A 312 -29.27 -22.47 0.96
N THR A 313 -29.38 -21.16 0.76
CA THR A 313 -29.94 -20.25 1.77
C THR A 313 -31.41 -20.55 2.03
N ARG A 314 -32.21 -20.85 0.99
CA ARG A 314 -33.62 -21.24 1.15
C ARG A 314 -33.76 -22.57 1.89
N GLU A 315 -32.92 -23.55 1.57
CA GLU A 315 -32.85 -24.82 2.29
C GLU A 315 -32.56 -24.60 3.78
N ALA A 316 -31.56 -23.77 4.11
CA ALA A 316 -31.21 -23.43 5.49
C ALA A 316 -32.34 -22.69 6.22
N ILE A 317 -33.01 -21.73 5.56
CA ILE A 317 -34.18 -21.03 6.13
C ILE A 317 -35.29 -22.04 6.46
N SER A 318 -35.61 -22.95 5.55
CA SER A 318 -36.64 -23.97 5.78
C SER A 318 -36.30 -24.91 6.95
N LEU A 319 -35.02 -25.27 7.10
CA LEU A 319 -34.55 -26.10 8.22
C LEU A 319 -34.59 -25.36 9.57
N ASN A 320 -34.28 -24.06 9.57
CA ASN A 320 -34.23 -23.25 10.78
C ASN A 320 -35.57 -22.60 11.14
N ALA A 321 -36.56 -22.61 10.24
CA ALA A 321 -37.88 -22.01 10.45
C ALA A 321 -38.55 -22.39 11.79
N PRO A 322 -38.47 -23.65 12.28
CA PRO A 322 -39.03 -24.02 13.58
C PRO A 322 -38.44 -23.25 14.78
N ALA A 323 -37.18 -22.80 14.69
CA ALA A 323 -36.46 -22.16 15.79
C ALA A 323 -36.93 -20.72 16.08
N TRP A 324 -37.65 -20.09 15.15
CA TRP A 324 -38.16 -18.71 15.30
C TRP A 324 -39.67 -18.62 15.09
N ILE A 325 -40.40 -19.73 15.26
CA ILE A 325 -41.86 -19.74 15.32
C ILE A 325 -42.29 -18.86 16.50
N GLY A 326 -42.84 -17.68 16.20
CA GLY A 326 -43.31 -16.71 17.20
C GLY A 326 -42.56 -15.38 17.18
N SER A 327 -41.41 -15.27 16.52
CA SER A 327 -40.72 -13.99 16.32
C SER A 327 -41.51 -13.11 15.34
N THR A 328 -41.62 -11.81 15.61
CA THR A 328 -42.21 -10.88 14.64
C THR A 328 -41.29 -10.79 13.40
N PRO A 329 -41.83 -10.67 12.18
CA PRO A 329 -41.02 -10.66 10.95
C PRO A 329 -39.91 -9.61 10.93
N THR A 330 -40.08 -8.52 11.68
CA THR A 330 -39.16 -7.38 11.78
C THR A 330 -38.37 -7.33 13.10
N SER A 331 -38.43 -8.38 13.91
CA SER A 331 -37.60 -8.48 15.11
C SER A 331 -36.12 -8.68 14.77
N GLY A 332 -35.25 -8.26 15.70
CA GLY A 332 -33.82 -8.58 15.62
C GLY A 332 -33.54 -10.08 15.54
N GLU A 333 -34.38 -10.92 16.15
CA GLU A 333 -34.28 -12.39 16.08
C GLU A 333 -34.56 -12.92 14.67
N SER A 334 -35.55 -12.37 13.97
CA SER A 334 -35.86 -12.70 12.58
C SER A 334 -34.70 -12.34 11.64
N TYR A 335 -34.14 -11.13 11.78
CA TYR A 335 -32.97 -10.71 10.99
C TYR A 335 -31.72 -11.52 11.32
N HIS A 336 -31.50 -11.82 12.60
CA HIS A 336 -30.41 -12.69 13.02
C HIS A 336 -30.55 -14.08 12.39
N GLY A 337 -31.76 -14.67 12.45
CA GLY A 337 -32.02 -15.99 11.93
C GLY A 337 -31.85 -16.10 10.40
N THR A 338 -32.37 -15.12 9.66
CA THR A 338 -32.20 -15.07 8.21
C THR A 338 -30.72 -14.90 7.82
N SER A 339 -30.00 -14.00 8.50
CA SER A 339 -28.55 -13.81 8.30
C SER A 339 -27.76 -15.08 8.62
N TRP A 340 -28.09 -15.77 9.72
CA TRP A 340 -27.46 -17.03 10.10
C TRP A 340 -27.68 -18.13 9.05
N SER A 341 -28.91 -18.24 8.53
CA SER A 341 -29.23 -19.21 7.46
C SER A 341 -28.45 -18.92 6.17
N GLN A 342 -28.24 -17.65 5.84
CA GLN A 342 -27.40 -17.25 4.70
C GLN A 342 -25.94 -17.63 4.92
N ILE A 343 -25.39 -17.43 6.12
CA ILE A 343 -24.03 -17.85 6.48
C ILE A 343 -23.88 -19.37 6.38
N GLN A 344 -24.87 -20.14 6.84
CA GLN A 344 -24.88 -21.60 6.72
C GLN A 344 -24.89 -22.05 5.25
N GLY A 345 -25.76 -21.47 4.43
CA GLY A 345 -25.82 -21.72 2.98
C GLY A 345 -24.49 -21.41 2.29
N GLN A 346 -23.87 -20.28 2.63
CA GLN A 346 -22.55 -19.88 2.12
C GLN A 346 -21.44 -20.85 2.54
N ASN A 347 -21.41 -21.28 3.81
CA ASN A 347 -20.43 -22.23 4.31
C ASN A 347 -20.55 -23.61 3.62
N LYS A 348 -21.78 -24.05 3.31
CA LYS A 348 -22.02 -25.27 2.54
C LYS A 348 -21.53 -25.11 1.10
N LEU A 349 -21.87 -24.00 0.44
CA LEU A 349 -21.44 -23.71 -0.93
C LEU A 349 -19.91 -23.60 -1.05
N ARG A 350 -19.25 -22.95 -0.09
CA ARG A 350 -17.78 -22.84 -0.07
C ARG A 350 -17.10 -24.20 -0.14
N LYS A 351 -17.64 -25.21 0.56
CA LYS A 351 -17.13 -26.59 0.50
C LYS A 351 -17.35 -27.23 -0.87
N GLU A 352 -18.48 -26.96 -1.53
CA GLU A 352 -18.72 -27.41 -2.92
C GLU A 352 -17.70 -26.78 -3.88
N VAL A 353 -17.46 -25.47 -3.77
CA VAL A 353 -16.56 -24.72 -4.66
C VAL A 353 -15.08 -25.05 -4.42
N ARG A 354 -14.64 -25.02 -3.16
CA ARG A 354 -13.22 -25.02 -2.78
C ARG A 354 -12.73 -26.35 -2.23
N GLY A 355 -13.63 -27.25 -1.84
CA GLY A 355 -13.27 -28.49 -1.15
C GLY A 355 -13.03 -28.28 0.34
N ALA A 356 -12.33 -29.23 0.96
CA ALA A 356 -11.89 -29.10 2.34
C ALA A 356 -10.75 -28.07 2.44
N PRO A 357 -10.73 -27.23 3.49
CA PRO A 357 -9.61 -26.31 3.72
C PRO A 357 -8.32 -27.10 3.96
N LEU A 358 -7.19 -26.51 3.59
CA LEU A 358 -5.88 -27.12 3.84
C LEU A 358 -5.55 -27.04 5.34
N GLU A 359 -5.32 -28.19 5.98
CA GLU A 359 -4.98 -28.30 7.40
C GLU A 359 -3.85 -29.31 7.63
N PRO A 360 -2.83 -28.99 8.48
CA PRO A 360 -2.59 -27.68 9.08
C PRO A 360 -2.18 -26.64 8.03
N ILE A 361 -2.43 -25.36 8.31
CA ILE A 361 -1.93 -24.27 7.45
C ILE A 361 -0.41 -24.38 7.36
N PRO A 362 0.18 -24.39 6.16
CA PRO A 362 1.63 -24.33 6.00
C PRO A 362 2.18 -23.01 6.57
N ARG A 363 3.42 -23.03 7.05
CA ARG A 363 4.13 -21.79 7.41
C ARG A 363 4.20 -20.86 6.21
N GLU A 364 4.28 -19.56 6.43
CA GLU A 364 4.60 -18.64 5.33
C GLU A 364 5.96 -19.03 4.72
N PRO A 365 6.12 -18.99 3.39
CA PRO A 365 7.36 -19.43 2.74
C PRO A 365 8.62 -18.77 3.32
N TRP A 366 8.59 -17.45 3.54
CA TRP A 366 9.69 -16.72 4.15
C TRP A 366 10.00 -17.20 5.58
N ILE A 367 8.98 -17.50 6.40
CA ILE A 367 9.16 -18.06 7.75
C ILE A 367 9.80 -19.45 7.68
N ALA A 368 9.36 -20.29 6.73
CA ALA A 368 9.91 -21.62 6.53
C ALA A 368 11.38 -21.55 6.07
N ALA A 369 11.71 -20.62 5.17
CA ALA A 369 13.07 -20.36 4.71
C ALA A 369 13.96 -19.88 5.84
N CYS A 370 13.55 -18.86 6.60
CA CYS A 370 14.27 -18.35 7.76
C CYS A 370 14.51 -19.45 8.81
N ALA A 371 13.48 -20.23 9.16
CA ALA A 371 13.62 -21.33 10.11
C ALA A 371 14.62 -22.39 9.62
N SER A 372 14.57 -22.74 8.33
CA SER A 372 15.53 -23.69 7.73
C SER A 372 16.97 -23.18 7.77
N ASN A 373 17.17 -21.88 7.57
CA ASN A 373 18.50 -21.27 7.62
C ASN A 373 19.04 -21.26 9.06
N MET A 374 18.22 -20.85 10.03
CA MET A 374 18.55 -20.85 11.45
C MET A 374 18.88 -22.27 11.97
N GLU A 375 18.11 -23.28 11.57
CA GLU A 375 18.38 -24.68 11.93
C GLU A 375 19.70 -25.21 11.33
N SER A 376 20.07 -24.72 10.15
CA SER A 376 21.33 -25.10 9.49
C SER A 376 22.53 -24.45 10.20
N GLY A 377 22.44 -23.15 10.51
CA GLY A 377 23.47 -22.44 11.28
C GLY A 377 23.73 -23.05 12.66
N LYS A 378 22.66 -23.45 13.37
CA LYS A 378 22.77 -24.18 14.66
C LYS A 378 23.55 -25.49 14.54
N LYS A 379 23.37 -26.24 13.44
CA LYS A 379 24.12 -27.49 13.22
C LYS A 379 25.61 -27.24 12.95
N GLU A 380 25.93 -26.07 12.38
CA GLU A 380 27.30 -25.62 12.15
C GLU A 380 27.95 -25.02 13.41
N GLY A 381 27.22 -24.89 14.51
CA GLY A 381 27.73 -24.33 15.77
C GLY A 381 27.94 -22.81 15.74
N LYS A 382 27.32 -22.12 14.78
CA LYS A 382 27.40 -20.65 14.65
C LYS A 382 26.24 -20.01 15.41
N ASP A 383 26.56 -19.07 16.30
CA ASP A 383 25.56 -18.19 16.92
C ASP A 383 25.24 -17.05 15.95
N GLU A 384 24.45 -17.38 14.92
CA GLU A 384 24.19 -16.48 13.80
C GLU A 384 23.26 -15.34 14.21
N LYS A 385 23.66 -14.11 13.87
CA LYS A 385 22.87 -12.90 14.08
C LYS A 385 21.90 -12.73 12.93
N TYR A 386 20.60 -12.79 13.21
CA TYR A 386 19.54 -12.50 12.24
C TYR A 386 18.84 -11.19 12.59
N GLY A 387 18.37 -10.47 11.57
CA GLY A 387 17.57 -9.25 11.72
C GLY A 387 18.14 -8.04 10.99
N LEU A 388 17.98 -6.86 11.58
CA LEU A 388 18.28 -5.56 10.95
C LEU A 388 19.22 -4.72 11.82
N VAL A 389 20.08 -3.95 11.18
CA VAL A 389 20.91 -2.93 11.86
C VAL A 389 20.07 -1.68 12.12
N VAL A 390 20.26 -1.06 13.28
CA VAL A 390 19.64 0.21 13.64
C VAL A 390 20.69 1.21 14.11
N TYR A 391 20.82 2.35 13.42
CA TYR A 391 21.72 3.43 13.83
C TYR A 391 21.00 4.47 14.69
N ARG A 392 21.54 4.79 15.87
CA ARG A 392 21.18 6.00 16.62
C ARG A 392 21.88 7.19 15.98
N LEU A 393 21.13 8.08 15.33
CA LEU A 393 21.64 9.33 14.74
C LEU A 393 21.03 10.56 15.42
N THR A 394 20.66 10.44 16.69
CA THR A 394 20.17 11.53 17.50
C THR A 394 20.84 11.53 18.87
N TYR A 395 21.39 12.68 19.27
CA TYR A 395 22.36 12.81 20.35
C TYR A 395 21.95 13.82 21.43
N GLY A 396 20.86 14.55 21.22
CA GLY A 396 20.36 15.57 22.16
C GLY A 396 19.68 15.01 23.41
N GLN A 397 19.33 13.72 23.42
CA GLN A 397 18.59 13.08 24.51
C GLN A 397 19.51 12.57 25.62
N THR A 398 18.97 12.52 26.83
CA THR A 398 19.60 11.82 27.95
C THR A 398 19.60 10.32 27.74
N GLU A 399 20.55 9.60 28.34
CA GLU A 399 20.60 8.13 28.26
C GLU A 399 19.34 7.45 28.84
N SER A 400 18.68 8.08 29.81
CA SER A 400 17.37 7.61 30.31
C SER A 400 16.26 7.74 29.27
N GLU A 401 16.18 8.85 28.55
CA GLU A 401 15.19 9.06 27.49
C GLU A 401 15.45 8.11 26.32
N TRP A 402 16.73 7.93 25.96
CA TRP A 402 17.14 6.97 24.94
C TRP A 402 16.77 5.54 25.33
N THR A 403 17.05 5.12 26.56
CA THR A 403 16.69 3.77 27.06
C THR A 403 15.18 3.54 27.01
N GLU A 404 14.38 4.53 27.42
CA GLU A 404 12.92 4.43 27.36
C GLU A 404 12.39 4.40 25.92
N PHE A 405 13.00 5.18 25.02
CA PHE A 405 12.71 5.11 23.58
C PHE A 405 13.00 3.72 23.00
N VAL A 406 14.19 3.18 23.23
CA VAL A 406 14.59 1.84 22.77
C VAL A 406 13.62 0.79 23.30
N ARG A 407 13.25 0.87 24.59
CA ARG A 407 12.26 -0.03 25.20
C ARG A 407 10.91 0.01 24.47
N LYS A 408 10.43 1.20 24.08
CA LYS A 408 9.17 1.36 23.32
C LYS A 408 9.29 0.80 21.90
N VAL A 409 10.38 1.09 21.20
CA VAL A 409 10.64 0.57 19.84
C VAL A 409 10.71 -0.95 19.86
N GLU A 410 11.52 -1.54 20.74
CA GLU A 410 11.67 -2.99 20.87
C GLU A 410 10.35 -3.66 21.20
N ALA A 411 9.54 -3.07 22.10
CA ALA A 411 8.22 -3.59 22.40
C ALA A 411 7.26 -3.53 21.19
N HIS A 412 7.29 -2.42 20.44
CA HIS A 412 6.44 -2.24 19.26
C HIS A 412 6.83 -3.19 18.11
N VAL A 413 8.13 -3.31 17.83
CA VAL A 413 8.69 -4.17 16.80
C VAL A 413 8.57 -5.65 17.18
N SER A 414 8.70 -5.99 18.46
CA SER A 414 8.56 -7.38 18.95
C SER A 414 7.11 -7.85 19.04
N ASP A 415 6.14 -6.94 19.07
CA ASP A 415 4.75 -7.31 18.82
C ASP A 415 4.64 -7.53 17.30
N TRP A 416 4.68 -8.80 16.87
CA TRP A 416 4.50 -9.24 15.49
C TRP A 416 4.19 -10.74 15.47
N GLY A 417 3.72 -11.24 14.33
CA GLY A 417 3.51 -12.67 14.11
C GLY A 417 2.15 -13.19 14.54
N LYS A 418 1.29 -12.35 15.14
CA LYS A 418 -0.10 -12.73 15.48
C LYS A 418 -0.89 -12.96 14.18
N GLY A 419 -1.51 -14.13 14.06
CA GLY A 419 -2.21 -14.56 12.85
C GLY A 419 -1.27 -15.12 11.75
N GLN A 420 0.06 -15.07 11.92
CA GLN A 420 1.03 -15.61 10.98
C GLN A 420 1.47 -17.01 11.40
N THR A 421 1.23 -18.00 10.53
CA THR A 421 1.53 -19.39 10.86
C THR A 421 3.04 -19.65 10.86
N GLY A 422 3.56 -20.10 12.00
CA GLY A 422 4.98 -20.44 12.19
C GLY A 422 5.86 -19.31 12.73
N SER A 423 5.33 -18.11 12.94
CA SER A 423 6.09 -16.93 13.41
C SER A 423 6.88 -17.20 14.70
N ILE A 424 6.28 -17.93 15.65
CA ILE A 424 6.91 -18.32 16.92
C ILE A 424 8.27 -19.00 16.71
N ALA A 425 8.44 -19.78 15.63
CA ALA A 425 9.67 -20.53 15.38
C ALA A 425 10.89 -19.66 15.08
N ILE A 426 10.68 -18.40 14.65
CA ILE A 426 11.76 -17.49 14.25
C ILE A 426 11.78 -16.20 15.08
N LYS A 427 10.70 -15.91 15.81
CA LYS A 427 10.53 -14.65 16.55
C LYS A 427 11.63 -14.37 17.56
N GLU A 428 12.10 -15.38 18.28
CA GLU A 428 13.19 -15.22 19.27
C GLU A 428 14.57 -14.98 18.64
N HIS A 429 14.70 -15.24 17.34
CA HIS A 429 15.96 -15.15 16.60
C HIS A 429 16.11 -13.83 15.84
N LEU A 430 15.01 -13.17 15.48
CA LEU A 430 15.04 -11.86 14.81
C LEU A 430 15.29 -10.76 15.85
N LYS A 431 16.36 -9.97 15.66
CA LYS A 431 16.75 -8.90 16.59
C LYS A 431 17.09 -7.62 15.84
N LEU A 432 16.86 -6.50 16.51
CA LEU A 432 17.44 -5.22 16.12
C LEU A 432 18.87 -5.13 16.68
N HIS A 433 19.83 -4.84 15.81
CA HIS A 433 21.23 -4.69 16.17
C HIS A 433 21.57 -3.20 16.23
N TRP A 434 21.52 -2.66 17.46
CA TRP A 434 21.71 -1.23 17.71
C TRP A 434 23.18 -0.83 17.62
N LEU A 435 23.44 0.24 16.87
CA LEU A 435 24.73 0.89 16.72
C LEU A 435 24.62 2.36 17.10
N ASP A 436 25.50 2.85 17.99
CA ASP A 436 25.54 4.26 18.34
C ASP A 436 26.38 5.04 17.33
N GLY A 437 25.73 5.87 16.51
CA GLY A 437 26.43 6.67 15.49
C GLY A 437 27.49 7.58 16.09
N LYS A 438 27.30 8.07 17.32
CA LYS A 438 28.25 8.96 17.99
C LYS A 438 29.55 8.23 18.33
N GLU A 439 29.45 6.98 18.78
CA GLU A 439 30.62 6.13 19.08
C GLU A 439 31.36 5.73 17.81
N LEU A 440 30.63 5.63 16.69
CA LEU A 440 31.18 5.33 15.36
C LEU A 440 31.73 6.56 14.62
N GLY A 441 31.66 7.75 15.23
CA GLY A 441 32.14 9.00 14.61
C GLY A 441 31.23 9.55 13.51
N ILE A 442 29.98 9.13 13.46
CA ILE A 442 28.96 9.60 12.50
C ILE A 442 28.31 10.88 13.05
N PRO A 443 28.30 12.00 12.29
CA PRO A 443 27.61 13.22 12.71
C PRO A 443 26.10 13.02 12.93
N GLU A 444 25.49 13.85 13.77
CA GLU A 444 24.04 13.75 14.05
C GLU A 444 23.22 13.97 12.78
N GLY A 445 22.26 13.08 12.52
CA GLY A 445 21.42 13.13 11.32
C GLY A 445 22.11 12.78 10.00
N ASP A 446 23.38 12.38 9.99
CA ASP A 446 24.13 12.06 8.77
C ASP A 446 23.84 10.63 8.29
N VAL A 447 22.76 10.49 7.53
CA VAL A 447 22.32 9.21 6.95
C VAL A 447 23.34 8.66 5.96
N ASP A 448 24.00 9.52 5.17
CA ASP A 448 24.98 9.10 4.16
C ASP A 448 26.23 8.48 4.80
N ALA A 449 26.72 9.05 5.90
CA ALA A 449 27.82 8.47 6.66
C ALA A 449 27.44 7.10 7.28
N SER A 450 26.20 6.95 7.77
CA SER A 450 25.71 5.66 8.27
C SER A 450 25.61 4.60 7.17
N LYS A 451 25.19 5.00 5.97
CA LYS A 451 25.13 4.17 4.77
C LYS A 451 26.52 3.67 4.36
N GLN A 452 27.52 4.55 4.37
CA GLN A 452 28.90 4.17 4.08
C GLN A 452 29.46 3.21 5.14
N HIS A 453 29.17 3.45 6.42
CA HIS A 453 29.56 2.56 7.50
C HIS A 453 28.91 1.17 7.36
N PHE A 454 27.62 1.12 7.03
CA PHE A 454 26.87 -0.11 6.84
C PHE A 454 27.48 -1.00 5.75
N LYS A 455 27.77 -0.44 4.55
CA LYS A 455 28.43 -1.19 3.46
C LYS A 455 29.76 -1.77 3.90
N ASN A 456 30.62 -0.94 4.49
CA ASN A 456 31.94 -1.37 4.95
C ASN A 456 31.86 -2.46 6.03
N THR A 457 30.84 -2.41 6.88
CA THR A 457 30.64 -3.37 7.99
C THR A 457 30.13 -4.71 7.48
N ILE A 458 29.15 -4.71 6.58
CA ILE A 458 28.58 -5.93 6.01
C ILE A 458 29.57 -6.61 5.06
N GLU A 459 30.25 -5.86 4.20
CA GLU A 459 31.25 -6.42 3.29
C GLU A 459 32.51 -6.90 4.03
N GLY A 460 32.84 -6.28 5.17
CA GLY A 460 34.11 -6.49 5.88
C GLY A 460 34.10 -7.56 6.97
N SER A 461 32.97 -8.17 7.31
CA SER A 461 32.88 -9.05 8.48
C SER A 461 31.87 -10.20 8.34
N ASP A 462 32.38 -11.42 8.53
CA ASP A 462 31.59 -12.66 8.55
C ASP A 462 30.49 -12.64 9.65
N ASP A 463 30.70 -11.88 10.73
CA ASP A 463 29.76 -11.79 11.87
C ASP A 463 28.43 -11.11 11.50
N TRP A 464 28.38 -10.38 10.38
CA TRP A 464 27.20 -9.63 9.92
C TRP A 464 26.57 -10.20 8.64
N SER A 465 27.16 -11.26 8.07
CA SER A 465 26.73 -11.91 6.81
C SER A 465 25.31 -12.52 6.84
N LYS A 466 24.66 -12.54 8.00
CA LYS A 466 23.31 -13.09 8.22
C LYS A 466 22.26 -12.01 8.51
N LEU A 467 22.66 -10.74 8.55
CA LEU A 467 21.71 -9.65 8.58
C LEU A 467 21.15 -9.37 7.19
N GLU A 468 19.97 -8.78 7.19
CA GLU A 468 19.38 -8.26 5.96
C GLU A 468 20.21 -7.08 5.44
N ASP A 469 20.62 -7.16 4.18
CA ASP A 469 21.49 -6.18 3.53
C ASP A 469 20.72 -5.25 2.58
N GLY A 470 19.48 -5.59 2.18
CA GLY A 470 18.65 -4.74 1.33
C GLY A 470 18.11 -3.47 2.00
N ALA A 471 18.13 -3.40 3.34
CA ALA A 471 17.78 -2.19 4.08
C ALA A 471 18.38 -2.18 5.49
N PHE A 472 18.59 -0.97 6.04
CA PHE A 472 18.85 -0.78 7.46
C PHE A 472 17.97 0.34 8.03
N LEU A 473 17.94 0.44 9.36
CA LEU A 473 17.10 1.40 10.06
C LEU A 473 17.95 2.51 10.69
N VAL A 474 17.36 3.70 10.77
CA VAL A 474 17.94 4.89 11.38
C VAL A 474 16.92 5.48 12.36
N VAL A 475 17.43 5.92 13.51
CA VAL A 475 16.69 6.76 14.45
C VAL A 475 17.17 8.19 14.28
N ASP A 476 16.43 8.93 13.45
CA ASP A 476 16.50 10.38 13.34
C ASP A 476 15.62 11.06 14.40
N SER A 477 15.63 12.39 14.43
CA SER A 477 14.81 13.17 15.36
C SER A 477 13.32 12.88 15.21
N ALA A 478 12.84 12.68 13.98
CA ALA A 478 11.44 12.36 13.70
C ALA A 478 11.04 10.98 14.25
N SER A 479 11.88 9.97 14.04
CA SER A 479 11.68 8.62 14.59
C SER A 479 11.64 8.67 16.11
N PHE A 480 12.58 9.37 16.74
CA PHE A 480 12.58 9.56 18.20
C PHE A 480 11.29 10.23 18.69
N ALA A 481 10.91 11.35 18.08
CA ALA A 481 9.71 12.11 18.43
C ALA A 481 8.42 11.31 18.23
N SER A 482 8.35 10.41 17.24
CA SER A 482 7.17 9.57 16.98
C SER A 482 6.82 8.61 18.13
N TYR A 483 7.79 8.23 18.96
CA TYR A 483 7.58 7.34 20.13
C TYR A 483 7.51 8.08 21.47
N THR A 484 7.95 9.33 21.50
CA THR A 484 8.15 10.10 22.75
C THR A 484 7.23 11.30 22.88
N THR A 485 6.64 11.75 21.77
CA THR A 485 5.77 12.92 21.71
C THR A 485 4.47 12.63 20.96
N ASN A 486 3.55 13.60 20.93
CA ASN A 486 2.33 13.54 20.14
C ASN A 486 2.44 14.29 18.79
N SER A 487 3.64 14.71 18.38
CA SER A 487 3.83 15.54 17.18
C SER A 487 3.40 14.85 15.88
N TYR A 488 3.35 13.51 15.89
CA TYR A 488 2.99 12.68 14.74
C TYR A 488 1.62 12.01 14.87
N SER A 489 0.86 12.33 15.93
CA SER A 489 -0.49 11.80 16.16
C SER A 489 -1.49 12.27 15.08
N PRO A 490 -2.60 11.53 14.86
CA PRO A 490 -3.58 11.93 13.86
C PRO A 490 -4.20 13.29 14.22
N ALA A 491 -4.13 14.24 13.30
CA ALA A 491 -4.65 15.59 13.48
C ALA A 491 -6.19 15.69 13.43
N ALA A 492 -6.87 14.66 12.94
CA ALA A 492 -8.32 14.62 12.75
C ALA A 492 -8.90 13.24 13.05
N SER A 493 -10.13 13.19 13.56
CA SER A 493 -10.83 11.94 13.93
C SER A 493 -11.14 11.00 12.75
N ARG A 494 -11.09 11.50 11.52
CA ARG A 494 -11.27 10.69 10.30
C ARG A 494 -10.02 9.91 9.91
N LEU A 495 -8.87 10.20 10.51
CA LEU A 495 -7.63 9.47 10.31
C LEU A 495 -7.60 8.28 11.26
N ILE A 496 -7.18 7.12 10.75
CA ILE A 496 -7.02 5.92 11.56
C ILE A 496 -5.81 6.11 12.46
N ALA A 497 -6.01 6.11 13.78
CA ALA A 497 -4.92 6.33 14.74
C ALA A 497 -3.75 5.34 14.58
N GLY A 498 -4.05 4.09 14.21
CA GLY A 498 -3.05 3.07 13.91
C GLY A 498 -2.13 3.35 12.71
N ASP A 499 -2.47 4.32 11.85
CA ASP A 499 -1.56 4.77 10.76
C ASP A 499 -0.51 5.77 11.26
N PHE A 500 -0.67 6.30 12.47
CA PHE A 500 0.11 7.40 13.04
C PHE A 500 0.86 6.96 14.31
N THR A 501 1.13 5.67 14.45
CA THR A 501 1.93 5.12 15.55
C THR A 501 3.43 5.32 15.29
N GLY A 502 4.27 4.87 16.23
CA GLY A 502 5.72 5.10 16.17
C GLY A 502 6.36 4.46 14.94
N PHE A 503 7.27 5.19 14.30
CA PHE A 503 7.94 4.78 13.07
C PHE A 503 9.47 4.93 13.16
N LEU A 504 10.16 4.25 12.25
CA LEU A 504 11.61 4.32 12.05
C LEU A 504 11.90 4.75 10.61
N LEU A 505 13.08 5.32 10.36
CA LEU A 505 13.54 5.62 9.00
C LEU A 505 14.24 4.38 8.43
N ALA A 506 13.69 3.79 7.37
CA ALA A 506 14.34 2.73 6.61
C ALA A 506 15.14 3.35 5.46
N VAL A 507 16.37 2.87 5.27
CA VAL A 507 17.34 3.41 4.32
C VAL A 507 17.78 2.29 3.38
N ASP A 508 17.75 2.61 2.08
CA ASP A 508 18.27 1.77 1.01
C ASP A 508 19.79 1.99 0.93
N PRO A 509 20.60 0.96 1.25
CA PRO A 509 22.04 1.08 1.20
C PRO A 509 22.58 1.14 -0.23
N ASP A 510 21.86 0.77 -1.27
CA ASP A 510 22.39 0.78 -2.63
C ASP A 510 21.93 1.97 -3.49
N PHE A 511 20.94 2.74 -3.02
CA PHE A 511 20.48 3.94 -3.72
C PHE A 511 21.58 4.99 -3.98
N ASP A 512 21.88 5.31 -5.23
CA ASP A 512 22.72 6.46 -5.59
C ASP A 512 21.84 7.66 -6.00
N PRO A 513 21.87 8.80 -5.28
CA PRO A 513 21.13 10.01 -5.66
C PRO A 513 21.43 10.52 -7.08
N LYS A 514 22.59 10.18 -7.65
CA LYS A 514 22.97 10.56 -9.03
C LYS A 514 22.29 9.69 -10.08
N GLU A 515 22.10 8.40 -9.79
CA GLU A 515 21.40 7.47 -10.67
C GLU A 515 19.88 7.63 -10.53
N GLY A 516 19.42 7.93 -9.31
CA GLY A 516 18.00 8.04 -8.97
C GLY A 516 17.37 6.68 -8.71
N SER A 517 16.04 6.63 -8.64
CA SER A 517 15.32 5.36 -8.50
C SER A 517 15.40 4.54 -9.79
N SER A 518 15.30 3.21 -9.67
CA SER A 518 15.40 2.32 -10.83
C SER A 518 14.22 2.54 -11.79
N ARG A 519 13.06 2.90 -11.23
CA ARG A 519 11.81 3.19 -11.93
C ARG A 519 11.16 4.47 -11.41
N PRO A 520 11.62 5.65 -11.87
CA PRO A 520 11.08 6.93 -11.40
C PRO A 520 9.62 7.17 -11.80
N ASP A 521 9.14 6.48 -12.83
CA ASP A 521 7.74 6.48 -13.26
C ASP A 521 6.83 5.64 -12.33
N GLU A 522 7.37 4.57 -11.73
CA GLU A 522 6.64 3.72 -10.78
C GLU A 522 6.78 4.20 -9.32
N SER A 523 7.88 4.89 -9.00
CA SER A 523 8.18 5.39 -7.64
C SER A 523 8.61 6.86 -7.65
N PRO A 524 7.72 7.78 -8.03
CA PRO A 524 8.06 9.18 -8.20
C PRO A 524 8.45 9.84 -6.88
N GLY A 525 9.61 10.51 -6.89
CA GLY A 525 10.12 11.25 -5.73
C GLY A 525 10.77 10.39 -4.65
N TYR A 526 11.04 9.11 -4.92
CA TYR A 526 11.82 8.26 -4.01
C TYR A 526 13.26 8.77 -3.90
N SER A 527 13.79 8.81 -2.68
CA SER A 527 15.09 9.41 -2.35
C SER A 527 16.05 8.45 -1.63
N GLY A 528 15.84 7.13 -1.76
CA GLY A 528 16.65 6.11 -1.08
C GLY A 528 16.28 5.88 0.38
N GLN A 529 15.20 6.49 0.87
CA GLN A 529 14.75 6.33 2.25
C GLN A 529 13.24 6.52 2.38
N MET A 530 12.66 5.87 3.38
CA MET A 530 11.23 5.91 3.66
C MET A 530 10.97 5.60 5.13
N ARG A 531 10.01 6.27 5.76
CA ARG A 531 9.60 5.94 7.14
C ARG A 531 8.67 4.73 7.13
N ILE A 532 8.78 3.87 8.14
CA ILE A 532 7.97 2.65 8.28
C ILE A 532 7.50 2.48 9.73
N LEU A 533 6.25 2.05 9.93
CA LEU A 533 5.73 1.73 11.27
C LEU A 533 6.56 0.62 11.93
N GLY A 534 6.77 0.72 13.24
CA GLY A 534 7.50 -0.29 14.01
C GLY A 534 6.90 -1.71 13.88
N SER A 535 5.57 -1.83 13.89
CA SER A 535 4.85 -3.10 13.72
C SER A 535 5.06 -3.79 12.37
N LEU A 536 5.61 -3.07 11.38
CA LEU A 536 5.84 -3.56 10.02
C LEU A 536 7.30 -3.93 9.74
N VAL A 537 8.21 -3.69 10.68
CA VAL A 537 9.64 -4.00 10.51
C VAL A 537 9.86 -5.49 10.18
N TRP A 538 9.22 -6.40 10.91
CA TRP A 538 9.34 -7.84 10.61
C TRP A 538 8.30 -8.35 9.64
N SER A 539 7.06 -7.88 9.78
CA SER A 539 5.92 -8.43 9.03
C SER A 539 5.91 -8.01 7.56
N ASP A 540 6.52 -6.87 7.23
CA ASP A 540 6.61 -6.34 5.87
C ASP A 540 8.04 -6.12 5.42
N LEU A 541 8.83 -5.25 6.07
CA LEU A 541 10.17 -4.88 5.57
C LEU A 541 11.08 -6.11 5.47
N TYR A 542 11.29 -6.81 6.58
CA TYR A 542 12.14 -8.00 6.59
C TYR A 542 11.54 -9.14 5.75
N SER A 543 10.23 -9.38 5.85
CA SER A 543 9.60 -10.50 5.14
C SER A 543 9.63 -10.33 3.61
N LEU A 544 9.44 -9.11 3.10
CA LEU A 544 9.42 -8.83 1.67
C LEU A 544 10.82 -8.74 1.06
N LEU A 545 11.80 -8.25 1.82
CA LEU A 545 13.21 -8.27 1.41
C LEU A 545 13.74 -9.71 1.36
N THR A 546 13.54 -10.50 2.43
CA THR A 546 13.97 -11.91 2.47
C THR A 546 13.27 -12.78 1.43
N ALA A 547 12.03 -12.44 1.06
CA ALA A 547 11.30 -13.10 -0.03
C ALA A 547 11.61 -12.52 -1.41
N GLN A 548 12.53 -11.54 -1.53
CA GLN A 548 12.93 -10.87 -2.77
C GLN A 548 11.73 -10.36 -3.59
N THR A 549 10.73 -9.83 -2.89
CA THR A 549 9.44 -9.44 -3.48
C THR A 549 9.41 -7.99 -3.90
N SER A 550 9.96 -7.10 -3.07
CA SER A 550 9.83 -5.66 -3.22
C SER A 550 10.85 -4.95 -2.35
N ASP A 551 11.46 -3.91 -2.91
CA ASP A 551 12.46 -3.09 -2.23
C ASP A 551 11.79 -1.88 -1.55
N LEU A 552 12.57 -1.01 -0.92
CA LEU A 552 12.05 0.22 -0.32
C LEU A 552 11.42 1.15 -1.37
N GLU A 553 11.98 1.20 -2.57
CA GLU A 553 11.41 2.00 -3.67
C GLU A 553 9.99 1.55 -4.05
N ASP A 554 9.67 0.26 -3.94
CA ASP A 554 8.35 -0.29 -4.27
C ASP A 554 7.27 0.10 -3.27
N HIS A 555 7.65 0.31 -2.03
CA HIS A 555 6.75 0.71 -0.94
C HIS A 555 6.50 2.21 -0.92
N TRP A 556 7.41 3.01 -1.47
CA TRP A 556 7.33 4.47 -1.46
C TRP A 556 5.99 5.02 -1.97
N PRO A 557 5.41 4.55 -3.10
CA PRO A 557 4.11 5.04 -3.56
C PRO A 557 2.93 4.78 -2.63
N LEU A 558 3.07 3.86 -1.68
CA LEU A 558 2.06 3.56 -0.65
C LEU A 558 2.25 4.47 0.57
N ALA A 559 3.47 4.96 0.80
CA ALA A 559 3.82 5.87 1.89
C ALA A 559 3.69 7.36 1.52
N SER A 560 3.98 7.73 0.26
CA SER A 560 4.16 9.11 -0.16
C SER A 560 2.92 10.00 -0.02
N GLU A 561 1.73 9.40 0.00
CA GLU A 561 0.47 10.11 0.24
C GLU A 561 0.13 10.26 1.74
N HIS A 562 0.76 9.48 2.62
CA HIS A 562 0.56 9.58 4.07
C HIS A 562 0.99 10.99 4.55
N PRO A 563 0.26 11.65 5.47
CA PRO A 563 0.59 13.02 5.90
C PRO A 563 1.99 13.18 6.51
N ASN A 564 2.57 12.08 7.00
CA ASN A 564 3.93 12.01 7.56
C ASN A 564 4.90 11.21 6.67
N MET A 565 4.49 10.83 5.45
CA MET A 565 5.25 10.00 4.51
C MET A 565 5.74 8.67 5.11
N VAL A 566 4.84 7.98 5.82
CA VAL A 566 5.11 6.72 6.51
C VAL A 566 4.43 5.58 5.78
N TYR A 567 5.16 4.49 5.57
CA TYR A 567 4.61 3.23 5.13
C TYR A 567 3.87 2.54 6.27
N VAL A 568 2.58 2.34 6.05
CA VAL A 568 1.64 1.79 7.05
C VAL A 568 1.05 0.43 6.60
N GLY A 569 1.75 -0.25 5.68
CA GLY A 569 1.34 -1.51 5.07
C GLY A 569 0.54 -1.29 3.78
N PRO A 570 -0.14 -2.33 3.26
CA PRO A 570 -1.02 -2.19 2.11
C PRO A 570 -2.12 -1.15 2.37
N THR A 571 -2.26 -0.20 1.43
CA THR A 571 -3.20 0.93 1.57
C THR A 571 -4.42 0.74 0.69
N ILE A 572 -5.55 1.31 1.11
CA ILE A 572 -6.81 1.25 0.38
C ILE A 572 -7.20 2.62 -0.21
N PRO A 573 -8.00 2.65 -1.30
CA PRO A 573 -8.36 3.89 -1.98
C PRO A 573 -8.96 4.96 -1.06
N TRP A 574 -9.79 4.55 -0.10
CA TRP A 574 -10.44 5.49 0.82
C TRP A 574 -9.48 6.13 1.82
N GLN A 575 -8.55 5.34 2.36
CA GLN A 575 -7.48 5.81 3.24
C GLN A 575 -6.61 6.86 2.54
N ARG A 576 -6.14 6.53 1.33
CA ARG A 576 -5.38 7.43 0.45
C ARG A 576 -6.14 8.71 0.09
N PHE A 577 -7.44 8.58 -0.20
CA PHE A 577 -8.29 9.75 -0.46
C PHE A 577 -8.33 10.70 0.73
N ILE A 578 -8.52 10.18 1.95
CA ILE A 578 -8.56 10.99 3.17
C ILE A 578 -7.20 11.67 3.40
N TRP A 579 -6.09 10.96 3.21
CA TRP A 579 -4.77 11.55 3.37
C TRP A 579 -4.50 12.67 2.37
N ARG A 580 -4.83 12.49 1.09
CA ARG A 580 -4.70 13.55 0.09
C ARG A 580 -5.51 14.77 0.46
N LYS A 581 -6.75 14.59 0.92
CA LYS A 581 -7.60 15.70 1.38
C LYS A 581 -7.00 16.42 2.59
N HIS A 582 -6.47 15.67 3.55
CA HIS A 582 -5.80 16.24 4.71
C HIS A 582 -4.54 17.03 4.31
N SER A 583 -3.69 16.47 3.44
CA SER A 583 -2.50 17.13 2.91
C SER A 583 -2.85 18.37 2.10
N GLU A 584 -3.87 18.33 1.24
CA GLU A 584 -4.40 19.49 0.52
C GLU A 584 -4.82 20.61 1.47
N MET A 585 -5.54 20.27 2.55
CA MET A 585 -5.95 21.25 3.57
C MET A 585 -4.75 21.88 4.28
N ARG A 586 -3.75 21.06 4.69
CA ARG A 586 -2.50 21.54 5.30
C ARG A 586 -1.75 22.49 4.37
N TRP A 587 -1.66 22.16 3.09
CA TRP A 587 -0.99 22.98 2.08
C TRP A 587 -1.72 24.30 1.80
N ASN A 588 -3.05 24.27 1.77
CA ASN A 588 -3.86 25.48 1.58
C ASN A 588 -3.72 26.42 2.77
N LEU A 589 -3.71 25.89 4.00
CA LEU A 589 -3.47 26.66 5.22
C LEU A 589 -2.07 27.30 5.21
N LEU A 590 -1.04 26.52 4.88
CA LEU A 590 0.33 27.02 4.81
C LEU A 590 0.49 28.11 3.75
N ARG A 591 -0.11 27.94 2.57
CA ARG A 591 -0.12 28.98 1.52
C ARG A 591 -0.82 30.24 1.99
N ALA A 592 -2.00 30.14 2.60
CA ALA A 592 -2.71 31.29 3.14
C ALA A 592 -1.88 32.04 4.19
N VAL A 593 -1.16 31.31 5.05
CA VAL A 593 -0.24 31.89 6.03
C VAL A 593 0.93 32.61 5.33
N ILE A 594 1.57 31.97 4.36
CA ILE A 594 2.67 32.57 3.59
C ILE A 594 2.21 33.83 2.84
N ASP A 595 1.05 33.78 2.21
CA ASP A 595 0.48 34.90 1.45
C ASP A 595 0.10 36.06 2.38
N HIS A 596 -0.48 35.76 3.54
CA HIS A 596 -0.73 36.75 4.58
C HIS A 596 0.58 37.40 5.07
N VAL A 597 1.63 36.61 5.27
CA VAL A 597 2.97 37.12 5.65
C VAL A 597 3.55 37.99 4.54
N LYS A 598 3.39 37.64 3.26
CA LYS A 598 3.90 38.42 2.12
C LYS A 598 3.14 39.74 1.93
N LEU A 599 1.81 39.74 2.00
CA LEU A 599 0.98 40.95 1.83
C LEU A 599 1.21 41.99 2.94
N ASN A 600 1.55 41.53 4.15
CA ASN A 600 1.79 42.40 5.30
C ASN A 600 3.27 42.77 5.51
N GLN A 601 4.16 42.53 4.53
CA GLN A 601 5.56 42.99 4.58
C GLN A 601 5.72 44.49 4.26
N GLY A 602 4.67 45.18 3.80
CA GLY A 602 4.79 46.51 3.17
C GLY A 602 4.22 47.72 3.91
N ILE A 603 3.79 47.65 5.18
CA ILE A 603 3.32 48.86 5.89
C ILE A 603 4.53 49.68 6.36
N PRO A 604 4.83 50.85 5.76
CA PRO A 604 5.93 51.69 6.22
C PRO A 604 5.51 52.34 7.53
N VAL A 605 6.39 52.23 8.54
CA VAL A 605 6.26 52.96 9.79
C VAL A 605 6.44 54.45 9.49
N THR A 606 5.36 55.23 9.51
CA THR A 606 5.46 56.69 9.63
C THR A 606 5.89 57.02 11.06
N THR A 607 7.19 56.94 11.35
CA THR A 607 7.77 57.57 12.54
C THR A 607 7.69 59.08 12.34
N GLN A 608 6.68 59.70 12.94
CA GLN A 608 6.66 61.15 13.14
C GLN A 608 7.64 61.48 14.27
N PRO A 609 8.70 62.28 14.05
CA PRO A 609 9.60 62.66 15.12
C PRO A 609 9.01 63.82 15.95
N PRO A 610 9.32 63.93 17.26
CA PRO A 610 8.87 65.04 18.09
C PRO A 610 9.61 66.34 17.72
N PRO A 611 9.00 67.53 17.92
CA PRO A 611 9.57 68.79 17.50
C PRO A 611 10.54 69.35 18.54
N ALA A 612 11.77 69.70 18.14
CA ALA A 612 12.56 70.72 18.84
C ALA A 612 13.63 71.35 17.93
N GLN A 613 13.34 72.60 17.56
CA GLN A 613 14.18 73.81 17.50
C GLN A 613 15.56 73.83 16.81
N ALA A 614 15.71 74.93 16.05
CA ALA A 614 16.77 75.28 15.11
C ALA A 614 18.10 75.71 15.74
N ILE A 615 19.19 75.64 14.94
CA ILE A 615 20.15 76.73 14.67
C ILE A 615 20.82 76.49 13.30
N SER A 616 20.97 77.57 12.54
CA SER A 616 21.49 77.73 11.18
C SER A 616 23.01 77.49 11.01
N ALA A 617 23.45 77.11 9.80
CA ALA A 617 24.17 78.00 8.85
C ALA A 617 24.93 77.26 7.71
N MET A 618 24.59 77.64 6.47
CA MET A 618 25.46 77.99 5.32
C MET A 618 26.72 77.14 4.99
N THR A 619 26.76 76.49 3.81
CA THR A 619 27.38 76.94 2.52
C THR A 619 27.66 75.75 1.57
N SER A 620 27.22 75.87 0.32
CA SER A 620 27.73 75.13 -0.86
C SER A 620 28.93 75.92 -1.49
N PRO A 621 29.50 75.60 -2.67
CA PRO A 621 29.42 74.42 -3.56
C PRO A 621 30.81 73.96 -4.11
N THR A 622 30.86 72.98 -5.04
CA THR A 622 31.38 73.15 -6.43
C THR A 622 31.81 71.82 -7.12
N ALA A 623 31.15 71.56 -8.25
CA ALA A 623 31.53 70.96 -9.56
C ALA A 623 32.70 69.97 -9.74
N ALA A 624 32.46 68.89 -10.52
CA ALA A 624 32.78 68.77 -11.96
C ALA A 624 32.60 67.28 -12.41
N THR A 625 31.74 66.90 -13.35
CA THR A 625 31.74 67.01 -14.83
C THR A 625 32.49 65.86 -15.56
N SER A 626 31.74 65.21 -16.48
CA SER A 626 32.20 64.55 -17.73
C SER A 626 32.86 63.16 -17.63
N THR A 627 32.68 62.19 -18.53
CA THR A 627 32.01 62.14 -19.84
C THR A 627 31.70 60.67 -20.20
N ALA A 628 30.65 60.47 -20.98
CA ALA A 628 30.28 59.25 -21.70
C ALA A 628 31.19 58.95 -22.90
N VAL A 629 31.20 57.71 -23.41
CA VAL A 629 30.97 57.36 -24.84
C VAL A 629 30.45 55.91 -24.96
N SER A 630 29.49 55.73 -25.87
CA SER A 630 28.71 54.53 -26.22
C SER A 630 29.30 53.69 -27.38
N SER A 631 28.52 52.67 -27.81
CA SER A 631 28.40 52.07 -29.16
C SER A 631 29.19 50.77 -29.41
N VAL A 632 28.74 49.73 -30.14
CA VAL A 632 27.51 49.44 -30.91
C VAL A 632 27.43 47.92 -31.27
N SER A 633 26.19 47.42 -31.43
CA SER A 633 25.63 46.33 -32.28
C SER A 633 26.52 45.29 -33.00
N SER A 634 26.11 44.01 -32.99
CA SER A 634 25.34 43.40 -34.12
C SER A 634 25.07 41.89 -34.03
N ALA A 635 23.87 41.53 -34.48
CA ALA A 635 23.32 40.20 -34.75
C ALA A 635 23.73 39.64 -36.13
N ARG A 636 23.62 38.30 -36.33
CA ARG A 636 22.95 37.69 -37.50
C ARG A 636 22.80 36.16 -37.45
N ASP A 637 21.74 35.74 -38.14
CA ASP A 637 21.10 34.43 -38.32
C ASP A 637 21.83 33.37 -39.21
N VAL A 638 21.60 32.09 -38.88
CA VAL A 638 21.02 30.93 -39.65
C VAL A 638 21.15 30.95 -41.20
N PRO A 639 21.55 29.85 -41.92
CA PRO A 639 20.63 28.73 -42.28
C PRO A 639 21.21 27.30 -42.55
N PRO A 640 20.34 26.30 -42.81
CA PRO A 640 20.67 24.86 -42.96
C PRO A 640 20.61 24.36 -44.42
N PRO A 641 20.94 23.07 -44.66
CA PRO A 641 20.21 22.25 -45.65
C PRO A 641 20.12 20.76 -45.22
N GLN A 642 19.43 19.78 -45.83
CA GLN A 642 18.30 19.62 -46.75
C GLN A 642 18.00 18.10 -46.77
N ALA A 643 16.77 17.74 -47.17
CA ALA A 643 16.28 16.38 -47.34
C ALA A 643 16.76 15.69 -48.64
N GLN A 644 16.69 14.35 -48.68
CA GLN A 644 16.61 13.58 -49.92
C GLN A 644 15.47 12.55 -49.86
N THR A 645 14.71 12.55 -50.95
CA THR A 645 13.61 11.68 -51.35
C THR A 645 14.09 10.59 -52.33
N THR A 646 13.53 9.38 -52.27
CA THR A 646 13.27 8.55 -53.46
C THR A 646 12.03 7.66 -53.28
N SER A 647 11.09 7.83 -54.21
CA SER A 647 10.01 6.91 -54.65
C SER A 647 10.61 5.67 -55.35
N THR A 648 9.98 4.53 -55.69
CA THR A 648 8.66 4.14 -56.24
C THR A 648 8.70 2.58 -56.29
N THR A 649 7.63 1.78 -56.15
CA THR A 649 6.94 1.04 -57.24
C THR A 649 6.05 -0.10 -56.66
N MET A 650 4.83 -0.25 -57.19
CA MET A 650 3.91 -1.41 -57.17
C MET A 650 3.40 -1.60 -58.63
N PRO A 651 2.54 -2.59 -59.01
CA PRO A 651 2.38 -4.03 -58.71
C PRO A 651 2.35 -4.86 -60.06
N PRO A 652 1.80 -6.11 -60.22
CA PRO A 652 0.35 -6.48 -60.15
C PRO A 652 0.03 -7.89 -59.54
N THR A 653 -1.10 -8.11 -58.83
CA THR A 653 -2.43 -8.68 -59.26
C THR A 653 -2.50 -10.21 -59.49
N VAL A 654 -3.35 -10.92 -58.71
CA VAL A 654 -4.36 -12.00 -59.03
C VAL A 654 -5.00 -12.39 -57.66
N ALA A 655 -6.25 -12.06 -57.28
CA ALA A 655 -7.60 -12.50 -57.69
C ALA A 655 -8.06 -13.90 -57.20
N VAL A 656 -9.34 -13.96 -56.75
CA VAL A 656 -10.25 -15.08 -56.34
C VAL A 656 -10.75 -14.85 -54.89
N SER A 657 -11.91 -14.23 -54.60
CA SER A 657 -13.34 -14.52 -54.89
C SER A 657 -13.79 -15.87 -54.31
N THR A 658 -14.60 -15.97 -53.24
CA THR A 658 -16.08 -16.02 -53.12
C THR A 658 -16.34 -16.71 -51.75
N ALA A 659 -17.40 -16.60 -50.95
CA ALA A 659 -18.72 -15.99 -51.02
C ALA A 659 -19.26 -15.83 -49.59
N ALA A 660 -20.15 -14.85 -49.37
CA ALA A 660 -21.15 -14.85 -48.30
C ALA A 660 -22.24 -15.90 -48.60
N PRO A 661 -23.22 -16.19 -47.70
CA PRO A 661 -24.39 -15.29 -47.69
C PRO A 661 -25.24 -15.24 -46.38
N VAL A 662 -26.21 -14.32 -46.43
CA VAL A 662 -27.52 -14.26 -45.75
C VAL A 662 -27.64 -13.62 -44.36
N THR A 663 -27.99 -12.33 -44.41
CA THR A 663 -28.80 -11.56 -43.47
C THR A 663 -30.28 -11.93 -43.52
N SER A 664 -30.99 -11.88 -42.37
CA SER A 664 -32.44 -11.63 -42.24
C SER A 664 -32.84 -11.51 -40.74
N PRO A 665 -33.96 -10.86 -40.36
CA PRO A 665 -33.88 -9.52 -39.76
C PRO A 665 -34.49 -9.39 -38.35
N VAL A 666 -34.17 -8.25 -37.73
CA VAL A 666 -34.80 -7.64 -36.56
C VAL A 666 -36.26 -7.23 -36.86
N PRO A 667 -37.17 -7.30 -35.87
CA PRO A 667 -38.34 -6.43 -35.83
C PRO A 667 -38.20 -5.37 -34.73
N SER A 668 -38.12 -4.12 -35.16
CA SER A 668 -38.37 -2.93 -34.34
C SER A 668 -39.89 -2.73 -34.23
N TYR A 669 -40.38 -2.45 -33.03
CA TYR A 669 -41.72 -1.89 -32.82
C TYR A 669 -41.60 -0.51 -32.14
N THR A 670 -42.12 0.50 -32.83
CA THR A 670 -42.56 1.82 -32.33
C THR A 670 -43.84 2.07 -33.15
N THR A 671 -45.00 2.42 -32.60
CA THR A 671 -45.41 3.68 -31.97
C THR A 671 -46.88 3.54 -31.56
N ALA A 672 -47.29 4.14 -30.45
CA ALA A 672 -48.55 4.90 -30.36
C ALA A 672 -48.57 5.73 -29.07
N ALA A 673 -48.60 7.04 -29.25
CA ALA A 673 -49.01 8.03 -28.26
C ALA A 673 -50.53 7.95 -28.05
N GLU A 674 -51.04 8.25 -26.85
CA GLU A 674 -51.87 9.44 -26.58
C GLU A 674 -52.39 9.49 -25.14
N GLN A 675 -52.50 10.72 -24.63
CA GLN A 675 -53.37 11.25 -23.57
C GLN A 675 -52.86 11.30 -22.10
N ASP A 676 -52.34 12.49 -21.78
CA ASP A 676 -52.44 13.16 -20.48
C ASP A 676 -53.90 13.30 -20.00
N PRO A 677 -54.11 13.40 -18.68
CA PRO A 677 -54.55 14.71 -18.18
C PRO A 677 -53.84 15.16 -16.90
N VAL A 678 -53.34 16.39 -16.98
CA VAL A 678 -53.35 17.49 -15.99
C VAL A 678 -53.86 17.14 -14.57
N SER A 679 -53.00 17.34 -13.57
CA SER A 679 -53.41 17.99 -12.30
C SER A 679 -52.22 18.59 -11.53
N ASN A 680 -52.35 19.90 -11.32
CA ASN A 680 -51.55 20.76 -10.43
C ASN A 680 -51.62 20.29 -8.97
N ALA A 681 -50.49 20.28 -8.26
CA ALA A 681 -50.43 20.62 -6.83
C ALA A 681 -48.97 20.91 -6.37
N SER A 682 -48.66 22.20 -6.30
CA SER A 682 -47.95 22.90 -5.23
C SER A 682 -46.78 22.23 -4.50
N VAL A 683 -45.58 22.74 -4.77
CA VAL A 683 -44.36 22.66 -3.95
C VAL A 683 -44.51 23.55 -2.71
N PRO A 684 -44.22 23.07 -1.47
CA PRO A 684 -43.88 23.95 -0.37
C PRO A 684 -42.36 24.12 -0.25
N SER A 685 -41.98 25.39 -0.16
CA SER A 685 -40.63 25.89 0.06
C SER A 685 -40.18 25.70 1.53
N SER A 686 -38.93 25.25 1.66
CA SER A 686 -37.92 25.61 2.67
C SER A 686 -38.23 25.51 4.18
N THR A 687 -37.48 24.64 4.86
CA THR A 687 -36.90 24.90 6.18
C THR A 687 -35.42 24.50 6.12
N PRO A 688 -34.46 25.39 6.38
CA PRO A 688 -33.04 25.03 6.36
C PRO A 688 -32.70 24.16 7.59
N PRO A 689 -31.78 23.17 7.46
CA PRO A 689 -31.34 22.39 8.59
C PRO A 689 -30.43 23.23 9.49
N ILE A 690 -30.59 22.97 10.79
CA ILE A 690 -29.85 23.53 11.91
C ILE A 690 -28.33 23.28 11.71
N GLU A 691 -27.54 24.35 11.78
CA GLU A 691 -26.08 24.34 11.80
C GLU A 691 -25.56 23.46 12.96
N GLU A 692 -24.92 22.34 12.61
CA GLU A 692 -24.14 21.56 13.56
C GLU A 692 -22.89 22.35 13.99
N ALA A 693 -22.61 22.34 15.29
CA ALA A 693 -21.50 23.07 15.90
C ALA A 693 -20.12 22.68 15.33
N PRO A 694 -19.17 23.63 15.22
CA PRO A 694 -17.90 23.40 14.53
C PRO A 694 -16.91 22.60 15.40
N VAL A 695 -16.67 21.35 15.02
CA VAL A 695 -15.62 20.45 15.56
C VAL A 695 -14.20 20.86 15.11
N ASN A 696 -14.02 22.07 14.57
CA ASN A 696 -12.78 22.56 13.94
C ASN A 696 -11.83 23.34 14.88
N ASP A 697 -12.18 23.54 16.14
CA ASP A 697 -11.47 24.47 17.05
C ASP A 697 -10.11 23.95 17.59
N PRO A 698 -9.94 22.67 17.96
CA PRO A 698 -8.70 22.20 18.60
C PRO A 698 -7.48 22.16 17.66
N LEU A 699 -7.67 21.71 16.41
CA LEU A 699 -6.60 21.61 15.42
C LEU A 699 -6.15 23.00 14.94
N ARG A 700 -7.11 23.90 14.71
CA ARG A 700 -6.84 25.31 14.40
C ARG A 700 -6.04 25.95 15.53
N THR A 701 -6.46 25.73 16.77
CA THR A 701 -5.78 26.26 17.96
C THR A 701 -4.34 25.75 18.07
N PHE A 702 -4.12 24.44 17.89
CA PHE A 702 -2.77 23.87 17.94
C PHE A 702 -1.84 24.44 16.85
N MET A 703 -2.31 24.47 15.60
CA MET A 703 -1.52 24.96 14.46
C MET A 703 -1.17 26.45 14.58
N LEU A 704 -2.12 27.27 15.03
CA LEU A 704 -1.88 28.70 15.26
C LEU A 704 -0.97 28.92 16.49
N ALA A 705 -1.05 28.09 17.53
CA ALA A 705 -0.14 28.18 18.67
C ALA A 705 1.32 27.86 18.31
N GLU A 706 1.57 26.82 17.50
CA GLU A 706 2.92 26.50 17.02
C GLU A 706 3.46 27.56 16.07
N PHE A 707 2.62 28.06 15.16
CA PHE A 707 3.01 29.15 14.29
C PHE A 707 3.31 30.45 15.05
N GLN A 708 2.56 30.73 16.12
CA GLN A 708 2.84 31.85 17.03
C GLN A 708 4.21 31.70 17.69
N ARG A 709 4.55 30.50 18.19
CA ARG A 709 5.85 30.21 18.79
C ARG A 709 7.00 30.40 17.81
N TYR A 710 6.86 29.88 16.58
CA TYR A 710 7.82 30.11 15.50
C TYR A 710 8.06 31.60 15.22
N LEU A 711 6.99 32.40 15.17
CA LEU A 711 7.10 33.85 14.91
C LEU A 711 7.78 34.59 16.07
N ARG A 712 7.52 34.21 17.33
CA ARG A 712 8.26 34.78 18.47
C ARG A 712 9.74 34.47 18.37
N HIS A 713 10.08 33.22 18.09
CA HIS A 713 11.47 32.78 18.00
C HIS A 713 12.25 33.45 16.85
N ARG A 714 11.60 33.73 15.71
CA ARG A 714 12.21 34.46 14.58
C ARG A 714 12.29 35.98 14.78
N GLY A 715 12.05 36.49 15.99
CA GLY A 715 12.08 37.93 16.25
C GLY A 715 10.95 38.68 15.55
N HIS A 716 9.78 38.05 15.39
CA HIS A 716 8.58 38.65 14.80
C HIS A 716 7.43 38.81 15.83
N PRO A 717 7.65 39.51 16.96
CA PRO A 717 6.68 39.62 18.05
C PRO A 717 5.34 40.21 17.60
N ARG A 718 5.36 41.20 16.69
CA ARG A 718 4.14 41.79 16.13
C ARG A 718 3.30 40.79 15.35
N ARG A 719 3.94 39.90 14.58
CA ARG A 719 3.24 38.85 13.83
C ARG A 719 2.70 37.78 14.78
N ALA A 720 3.44 37.45 15.84
CA ALA A 720 2.97 36.53 16.87
C ALA A 720 1.74 37.08 17.64
N ALA A 721 1.69 38.38 17.89
CA ALA A 721 0.51 39.05 18.46
C ALA A 721 -0.71 38.98 17.53
N MET A 722 -0.50 39.05 16.20
CA MET A 722 -1.59 38.87 15.23
C MET A 722 -2.14 37.43 15.22
N VAL A 723 -1.26 36.44 15.38
CA VAL A 723 -1.69 35.04 15.51
C VAL A 723 -2.45 34.80 16.82
N ASP A 724 -2.12 35.55 17.89
CA ASP A 724 -2.88 35.53 19.14
C ASP A 724 -4.33 36.01 18.96
N GLU A 725 -4.55 36.99 18.08
CA GLU A 725 -5.91 37.41 17.72
C GLU A 725 -6.62 36.33 16.90
N LEU A 726 -5.94 35.72 15.92
CA LEU A 726 -6.50 34.63 15.12
C LEU A 726 -6.89 33.41 15.95
N LEU A 727 -6.22 33.17 17.08
CA LEU A 727 -6.57 32.14 18.06
C LEU A 727 -7.85 32.46 18.83
N ARG A 728 -8.22 33.74 18.97
CA ARG A 728 -9.36 34.21 19.77
C ARG A 728 -10.64 34.38 18.96
N LEU A 729 -10.55 34.43 17.63
CA LEU A 729 -11.71 34.65 16.76
C LEU A 729 -12.62 33.43 16.69
N GLN A 730 -13.90 33.64 17.02
CA GLN A 730 -14.95 32.67 16.76
C GLN A 730 -15.22 32.54 15.25
N PRO A 731 -15.78 31.41 14.78
CA PRO A 731 -16.18 31.25 13.39
C PRO A 731 -17.12 32.39 12.93
N GLY A 732 -16.71 33.14 11.91
CA GLY A 732 -17.45 34.29 11.38
C GLY A 732 -17.15 35.64 12.06
N GLU A 733 -16.29 35.68 13.08
CA GLU A 733 -15.83 36.92 13.71
C GLU A 733 -14.68 37.52 12.89
N GLU A 734 -14.78 38.81 12.55
CA GLU A 734 -13.69 39.54 11.91
C GLU A 734 -12.64 40.00 12.94
N PRO A 735 -11.34 40.01 12.58
CA PRO A 735 -10.28 40.50 13.48
C PRO A 735 -10.53 41.93 13.96
N ASP A 736 -10.49 42.13 15.28
CA ASP A 736 -10.70 43.44 15.88
C ASP A 736 -9.41 44.27 15.79
N ALA A 737 -9.41 45.28 14.91
CA ALA A 737 -8.25 46.15 14.68
C ALA A 737 -7.83 46.98 15.92
N GLY A 738 -8.72 47.18 16.90
CA GLY A 738 -8.38 47.79 18.18
C GLY A 738 -7.64 46.82 19.08
N ARG A 739 -8.15 45.58 19.17
CA ARG A 739 -7.57 44.48 19.96
C ARG A 739 -6.21 44.05 19.44
N LEU A 740 -6.04 44.01 18.12
CA LEU A 740 -4.75 43.78 17.44
C LEU A 740 -3.71 44.84 17.78
N ARG A 741 -4.10 46.13 17.78
CA ARG A 741 -3.21 47.22 18.19
C ARG A 741 -2.77 47.06 19.64
N GLN A 742 -3.71 46.75 20.52
CA GLN A 742 -3.43 46.52 21.93
C GLN A 742 -2.50 45.30 22.14
N LEU A 743 -2.73 44.18 21.46
CA LEU A 743 -1.86 43.00 21.54
C LEU A 743 -0.44 43.27 21.04
N VAL A 744 -0.31 44.07 19.98
CA VAL A 744 1.00 44.49 19.46
C VAL A 744 1.71 45.41 20.44
N ASP A 745 1.00 46.35 21.07
CA ASP A 745 1.55 47.26 22.06
C ASP A 745 1.96 46.51 23.35
N ASP A 746 1.13 45.58 23.82
CA ASP A 746 1.42 44.72 24.97
C ASP A 746 2.64 43.83 24.72
N GLU A 747 2.79 43.31 23.50
CA GLU A 747 3.94 42.50 23.12
C GLU A 747 5.21 43.37 22.98
N ASN A 748 5.11 44.57 22.39
CA ASN A 748 6.21 45.53 22.35
C ASN A 748 6.65 45.93 23.76
N GLN A 749 5.69 46.14 24.68
CA GLN A 749 5.96 46.47 26.07
C GLN A 749 6.60 45.30 26.82
N ARG A 750 6.17 44.05 26.56
CA ARG A 750 6.83 42.85 27.07
C ARG A 750 8.27 42.72 26.59
N GLN A 751 8.53 42.97 25.31
CA GLN A 751 9.88 42.95 24.75
C GLN A 751 10.75 44.06 25.34
N GLU A 752 10.21 45.26 25.49
CA GLU A 752 10.91 46.38 26.14
C GLU A 752 11.20 46.11 27.62
N GLN A 753 10.26 45.48 28.33
CA GLN A 753 10.47 45.06 29.71
C GLN A 753 11.57 44.00 29.82
N ARG A 754 11.60 43.01 28.92
CA ARG A 754 12.68 42.01 28.84
C ARG A 754 14.05 42.66 28.61
N ARG A 755 14.13 43.65 27.70
CA ARG A 755 15.36 44.43 27.47
C ARG A 755 15.81 45.18 28.73
N ARG A 756 14.88 45.75 29.48
CA ARG A 756 15.18 46.42 30.77
C ARG A 756 15.64 45.45 31.85
N ASP A 757 15.08 44.24 31.86
CA ASP A 757 15.39 43.20 32.84
C ASP A 757 16.73 42.48 32.52
N GLY A 758 17.43 42.87 31.45
CA GLY A 758 18.72 42.29 31.07
C GLY A 758 18.63 40.88 30.47
N LEU A 759 17.42 40.41 30.17
CA LEU A 759 17.17 39.18 29.43
C LEU A 759 17.45 39.47 27.95
N GLY A 760 18.69 39.24 27.54
CA GLY A 760 19.14 39.50 26.17
C GLY A 760 18.34 38.74 25.13
N GLU A 761 18.27 39.28 23.91
CA GLU A 761 17.59 38.65 22.76
C GLU A 761 18.16 37.25 22.42
N ASP A 762 19.34 36.90 22.98
CA ASP A 762 20.09 35.68 22.70
C ASP A 762 19.71 34.47 23.57
N GLU A 763 19.05 34.60 24.73
CA GLU A 763 18.70 33.42 25.56
C GLU A 763 17.56 32.58 24.98
N GLU A 764 16.66 33.18 24.19
CA GLU A 764 15.57 32.46 23.49
C GLU A 764 15.94 32.16 22.02
N ALA A 765 16.92 32.84 21.43
CA ALA A 765 17.38 32.66 20.05
C ALA A 765 18.59 31.71 19.89
N SER A 766 19.36 31.44 20.96
CA SER A 766 20.50 30.51 20.92
C SER A 766 20.12 29.03 21.03
N GLY A 767 18.90 28.72 21.47
CA GLY A 767 18.31 27.40 21.29
C GLY A 767 17.75 27.30 19.87
N GLU A 768 18.46 26.63 18.96
CA GLU A 768 18.01 26.38 17.58
C GLU A 768 16.55 25.91 17.55
N TYR A 769 15.59 26.79 17.24
CA TYR A 769 14.21 26.38 16.99
C TYR A 769 14.18 25.62 15.68
N ARG A 770 14.28 24.30 15.80
CA ARG A 770 13.89 23.37 14.75
C ARG A 770 12.37 23.21 14.82
N PRO A 771 11.60 23.74 13.87
CA PRO A 771 10.22 23.31 13.75
C PRO A 771 10.24 21.80 13.47
N ASP A 772 9.46 21.01 14.21
CA ASP A 772 9.10 19.63 13.87
C ASP A 772 8.18 19.63 12.63
N CYS A 773 8.67 20.19 11.52
CA CYS A 773 8.04 20.09 10.22
C CYS A 773 8.85 19.07 9.41
N PRO A 774 8.31 17.86 9.14
CA PRO A 774 9.06 16.73 8.61
C PRO A 774 9.38 16.83 7.10
N LEU A 775 9.52 18.03 6.55
CA LEU A 775 9.74 18.26 5.10
C LEU A 775 10.88 19.25 4.82
N GLN A 776 11.96 19.20 5.59
CA GLN A 776 13.25 19.76 5.15
C GLN A 776 14.22 18.66 4.79
#